data_AF-A0A660W6C8-F1
#
_entry.id   AF-A0A660W6C8-F1
#
_cell.length_a   1.000
_cell.length_b   1.000
_cell.length_c   1.000
_cell.angle_alpha   90.00
_cell.angle_beta   90.00
_cell.angle_gamma   90.00
#
_symmetry.space_group_name_H-M   'P 1'
#
loop_
_entity.id
_entity.type
_entity.pdbx_description
1 polymer ?
#
loop_
_entity_poly.entity_id
_entity_poly.type
_entity_poly.pdbx_seq_one_letter_code
_entity_poly.pdbx_strand_id
1 'polypeptide(L)'
;MSQFFTTMKRLFAVCFSVWLLSAWGNQPRMQADVRAGEPPRAEAAGQPGQKPLLTPAKDISPLFEDLRSPYADVRERAMFALAKAGKAVTKPARDGLGDKDPRYRAACIDLLALAGDVNSLPELVELAAGDKGPALIRLNALRAVDVLDPSREKVEGMLRGGRARAAGAVLRALRDLDPKDPANIAWKEDLLVYRNPRRPMSNLAITGVGQQDESLDDLLNKINGLLSQGETAKALSAAQAALNSAPDSLMPDNRNEHLCVNAALVYSRAVRPFILSNLKQYREMFDDQARRQLQSLRQRGGGPQLLREFLYRYRYTAYGATALRMLLEEKYERERYDEVIMEWNAFRDIHDKADTASLIITAISYCRLGRLEDARTMLIDIASRPDGAKVRAGGVEMKTSDFLMAEIRKALAADSRTAAANSAEEFPQRTTGVKLGGLDFGSVAWSRHAGVLYAGARVEYYTDAKGTEIKLMPWEMPSDPEKKRKFLKARNLTYQSGATPGIRYGGAPPVDPHPYRPVVCGNRVVINNGNSVYCLRLSDGKLLWKYDNGVNAVMQGSRQNLGIHRDTKFPHATVVPEKRAVYVIIEDSRSYRKKMATLTKYSKTRKRGKKHPERIPVNAVVCLDLDTGKVRWSTADGDDDSRRAWFRSGPRYAGDVVLLTVSTGFSIIQKKDFVDISMLALDADTGRVRWRLPLSAWSGWGKIILHDPEAEGGTVRQCPAVLPPTATTIGRSAVVLTNAGTLVCVDIDSGRRRWIAQYPEFTKILAIASHYRMQARNQGRFPKHEINLPPVVCRDRIYIMPFDSDYFMAYDTSGRMLWRVRAALLLVDERRGSAEIRRNSEQFCVDTQGTVYLVGKDVRAYSPDGVLLWRNTDVSAAGSAVLGEDYLAVPTTGKTPQSGAVVLLDLKTGRTAKRHELDLPKLLLPRFKALASQALSNDKDKAIDAFDELVRFGAPAVAALRKIAGARESETAKKHLDYLINRVERMDKGLSWRELHGNRHRWGANLALVKGRLLLTTREGVILAFKTATN
;
A
#
# COMPACT_ATOMS: atom_id res chain seq x y z
N MET A 1 -10.40 41.26 -57.22
CA MET A 1 -9.32 40.28 -57.56
C MET A 1 -7.91 40.74 -57.17
N SER A 2 -7.48 41.98 -57.44
CA SER A 2 -6.10 42.45 -57.09
C SER A 2 -5.66 42.15 -55.63
N GLN A 3 -6.50 42.46 -54.64
CA GLN A 3 -6.19 42.17 -53.22
C GLN A 3 -6.06 40.66 -52.88
N PHE A 4 -6.66 39.76 -53.66
CA PHE A 4 -6.56 38.31 -53.44
C PHE A 4 -5.16 37.78 -53.79
N PHE A 5 -4.55 38.31 -54.85
CA PHE A 5 -3.17 37.95 -55.26
C PHE A 5 -2.11 38.45 -54.28
N THR A 6 -2.31 39.60 -53.65
CA THR A 6 -1.35 40.14 -52.64
C THR A 6 -1.29 39.28 -51.38
N THR A 7 -2.43 38.71 -50.95
CA THR A 7 -2.48 37.78 -49.81
C THR A 7 -1.88 36.41 -50.15
N MET A 8 -2.15 35.88 -51.35
CA MET A 8 -1.55 34.63 -51.85
C MET A 8 -0.02 34.69 -51.93
N LYS A 9 0.56 35.81 -52.39
CA LYS A 9 2.03 35.99 -52.44
C LYS A 9 2.68 35.97 -51.04
N ARG A 10 1.98 36.42 -50.00
CA ARG A 10 2.49 36.37 -48.61
C ARG A 10 2.41 34.98 -47.99
N LEU A 11 1.40 34.17 -48.33
CA LEU A 11 1.37 32.76 -47.89
C LEU A 11 2.46 31.92 -48.57
N PHE A 12 2.69 32.10 -49.88
CA PHE A 12 3.69 31.30 -50.61
C PHE A 12 5.13 31.50 -50.09
N ALA A 13 5.48 32.72 -49.70
CA ALA A 13 6.81 33.03 -49.15
C ALA A 13 7.08 32.30 -47.81
N VAL A 14 6.07 32.13 -46.95
CA VAL A 14 6.22 31.45 -45.65
C VAL A 14 6.32 29.93 -45.81
N CYS A 15 5.57 29.34 -46.75
CA CYS A 15 5.63 27.90 -46.99
C CYS A 15 6.94 27.45 -47.66
N PHE A 16 7.55 28.28 -48.51
CA PHE A 16 8.80 27.93 -49.20
C PHE A 16 10.01 27.92 -48.25
N SER A 17 10.03 28.78 -47.23
CA SER A 17 11.11 28.84 -46.23
C SER A 17 11.16 27.65 -45.28
N VAL A 18 10.05 26.93 -45.08
CA VAL A 18 9.98 25.77 -44.18
C VAL A 18 10.38 24.46 -44.90
N TRP A 19 10.26 24.41 -46.23
CA TRP A 19 10.59 23.22 -47.02
C TRP A 19 12.10 23.10 -47.32
N LEU A 20 12.83 24.21 -47.38
CA LEU A 20 14.26 24.24 -47.71
C LEU A 20 15.22 23.80 -46.59
N LEU A 21 14.72 23.55 -45.38
CA LEU A 21 15.51 23.14 -44.21
C LEU A 21 15.40 21.64 -43.86
N SER A 22 14.66 20.84 -44.64
CA SER A 22 14.38 19.43 -44.34
C SER A 22 14.95 18.43 -45.37
N ALA A 23 15.77 18.88 -46.33
CA ALA A 23 16.38 18.02 -47.33
C ALA A 23 17.83 18.42 -47.62
N TRP A 24 18.78 17.68 -47.03
CA TRP A 24 20.18 17.38 -47.43
C TRP A 24 20.91 16.85 -46.17
N GLY A 25 21.60 15.72 -46.16
CA GLY A 25 21.79 14.71 -47.21
C GLY A 25 22.36 13.40 -46.62
N ASN A 26 22.51 12.38 -47.47
CA ASN A 26 22.98 11.04 -47.07
C ASN A 26 24.23 10.64 -47.90
N GLN A 27 25.41 10.65 -47.26
CA GLN A 27 26.56 9.73 -47.51
C GLN A 27 27.21 9.64 -48.93
N PRO A 28 28.31 8.87 -49.17
CA PRO A 28 29.25 8.14 -48.28
C PRO A 28 30.79 8.33 -48.57
N ARG A 29 31.61 7.60 -47.78
CA ARG A 29 32.93 6.95 -48.05
C ARG A 29 34.28 7.62 -47.67
N MET A 30 35.06 6.78 -46.95
CA MET A 30 36.54 6.73 -46.82
C MET A 30 37.22 7.96 -46.17
N GLN A 31 38.34 7.84 -45.46
CA GLN A 31 39.33 6.75 -45.34
C GLN A 31 39.83 6.64 -43.88
N ALA A 32 40.60 5.60 -43.55
CA ALA A 32 41.23 5.48 -42.23
C ALA A 32 42.52 6.29 -42.16
N ASP A 33 42.83 6.88 -41.01
CA ASP A 33 44.23 7.05 -40.61
C ASP A 33 44.41 7.04 -39.09
N VAL A 34 45.54 6.50 -38.64
CA VAL A 34 45.90 6.35 -37.22
C VAL A 34 46.98 7.35 -36.87
N ARG A 35 46.75 8.20 -35.87
CA ARG A 35 47.84 8.86 -35.12
C ARG A 35 47.40 9.24 -33.72
N ALA A 36 48.28 8.96 -32.76
CA ALA A 36 48.14 9.39 -31.38
C ALA A 36 48.48 10.88 -31.23
N GLY A 37 47.79 11.55 -30.31
CA GLY A 37 47.99 12.96 -29.99
C GLY A 37 47.24 13.32 -28.71
N GLU A 38 47.94 14.00 -27.81
CA GLU A 38 47.64 14.31 -26.40
C GLU A 38 46.26 14.92 -26.10
N PRO A 39 45.75 14.80 -24.84
CA PRO A 39 44.46 15.37 -24.46
C PRO A 39 44.52 16.91 -24.39
N PRO A 40 43.63 17.64 -25.08
CA PRO A 40 43.58 19.09 -24.98
C PRO A 40 43.06 19.54 -23.60
N ARG A 41 43.70 20.58 -23.06
CA ARG A 41 43.24 21.29 -21.86
C ARG A 41 41.83 21.82 -22.08
N ALA A 42 40.93 21.60 -21.12
CA ALA A 42 39.58 22.15 -21.15
C ALA A 42 39.62 23.66 -20.86
N GLU A 43 39.49 24.49 -21.90
CA GLU A 43 39.14 25.90 -21.73
C GLU A 43 37.68 26.05 -21.31
N ALA A 44 37.43 26.94 -20.35
CA ALA A 44 36.11 27.15 -19.77
C ALA A 44 35.23 28.04 -20.66
N ALA A 45 34.52 27.44 -21.60
CA ALA A 45 33.43 28.11 -22.32
C ALA A 45 32.23 28.34 -21.38
N GLY A 46 32.05 29.57 -20.91
CA GLY A 46 30.99 29.92 -19.96
C GLY A 46 29.58 29.82 -20.55
N GLN A 47 28.70 29.07 -19.89
CA GLN A 47 27.25 29.13 -20.16
C GLN A 47 26.61 30.34 -19.47
N PRO A 48 25.74 31.11 -20.15
CA PRO A 48 25.02 32.21 -19.52
C PRO A 48 23.86 31.70 -18.65
N GLY A 49 23.95 31.93 -17.35
CA GLY A 49 22.78 32.34 -16.57
C GLY A 49 21.80 31.28 -16.05
N GLN A 50 22.25 30.12 -15.54
CA GLN A 50 21.47 29.43 -14.49
C GLN A 50 21.86 29.96 -13.10
N LYS A 51 21.00 30.79 -12.50
CA LYS A 51 21.15 31.21 -11.10
C LYS A 51 21.06 29.98 -10.18
N PRO A 52 21.94 29.82 -9.18
CA PRO A 52 21.85 28.74 -8.22
C PRO A 52 20.57 28.83 -7.39
N LEU A 53 19.97 27.67 -7.11
CA LEU A 53 18.74 27.55 -6.33
C LEU A 53 18.95 27.98 -4.86
N LEU A 54 18.32 29.09 -4.50
CA LEU A 54 17.86 29.43 -3.15
C LEU A 54 18.93 29.48 -2.04
N THR A 55 19.71 30.58 -2.02
CA THR A 55 19.80 31.33 -0.74
C THR A 55 18.37 31.73 -0.34
N PRO A 56 17.99 31.72 0.95
CA PRO A 56 16.66 32.17 1.36
C PRO A 56 16.43 33.58 0.83
N ALA A 57 15.37 33.76 0.03
CA ALA A 57 15.02 35.06 -0.49
C ALA A 57 14.82 36.02 0.69
N LYS A 58 15.56 37.13 0.71
CA LYS A 58 15.40 38.17 1.77
C LYS A 58 13.99 38.75 1.78
N ASP A 59 13.27 38.62 0.67
CA ASP A 59 11.87 38.96 0.52
C ASP A 59 11.03 37.70 0.31
N ILE A 60 10.04 37.50 1.19
CA ILE A 60 9.04 36.42 1.12
C ILE A 60 7.66 36.93 0.70
N SER A 61 7.50 38.24 0.45
CA SER A 61 6.23 38.88 0.11
C SER A 61 5.58 38.32 -1.17
N PRO A 62 6.32 37.99 -2.26
CA PRO A 62 5.72 37.35 -3.44
C PRO A 62 5.02 36.02 -3.13
N LEU A 63 5.56 35.26 -2.18
CA LEU A 63 4.95 33.98 -1.76
C LEU A 63 3.65 34.18 -0.98
N PHE A 64 3.50 35.30 -0.26
CA PHE A 64 2.21 35.64 0.37
C PHE A 64 1.18 36.05 -0.69
N GLU A 65 1.55 36.80 -1.73
CA GLU A 65 0.62 37.06 -2.84
C GLU A 65 0.23 35.77 -3.58
N ASP A 66 1.14 34.80 -3.75
CA ASP A 66 0.80 33.47 -4.26
C ASP A 66 -0.23 32.71 -3.38
N LEU A 67 -0.31 32.97 -2.07
CA LEU A 67 -1.36 32.40 -1.20
C LEU A 67 -2.77 32.98 -1.51
N ARG A 68 -2.87 34.13 -2.18
CA ARG A 68 -4.15 34.68 -2.67
C ARG A 68 -4.60 34.05 -3.99
N SER A 69 -3.72 33.30 -4.65
CA SER A 69 -4.02 32.67 -5.94
C SER A 69 -5.30 31.85 -5.89
N PRO A 70 -6.20 31.93 -6.90
CA PRO A 70 -7.38 31.07 -6.95
C PRO A 70 -7.00 29.59 -7.12
N TYR A 71 -5.81 29.30 -7.66
CA TYR A 71 -5.29 27.96 -7.93
C TYR A 71 -4.70 27.32 -6.67
N ALA A 72 -5.13 26.10 -6.34
CA ALA A 72 -4.77 25.44 -5.08
C ALA A 72 -3.29 25.02 -5.00
N ASP A 73 -2.74 24.57 -6.11
CA ASP A 73 -1.33 24.16 -6.29
C ASP A 73 -0.34 25.33 -6.12
N VAL A 74 -0.74 26.56 -6.50
CA VAL A 74 0.08 27.76 -6.29
C VAL A 74 0.13 28.08 -4.80
N ARG A 75 -1.02 28.06 -4.11
CA ARG A 75 -1.09 28.24 -2.65
C ARG A 75 -0.32 27.16 -1.90
N GLU A 76 -0.40 25.90 -2.33
CA GLU A 76 0.31 24.77 -1.72
C GLU A 76 1.83 24.91 -1.84
N ARG A 77 2.33 25.29 -3.03
CA ARG A 77 3.74 25.58 -3.28
C ARG A 77 4.25 26.76 -2.45
N ALA A 78 3.48 27.85 -2.41
CA ALA A 78 3.80 29.01 -1.60
C ALA A 78 3.82 28.67 -0.10
N MET A 79 2.85 27.92 0.40
CA MET A 79 2.80 27.44 1.78
C MET A 79 4.01 26.56 2.14
N PHE A 80 4.45 25.68 1.24
CA PHE A 80 5.66 24.86 1.42
C PHE A 80 6.96 25.67 1.42
N ALA A 81 7.04 26.71 0.57
CA ALA A 81 8.17 27.63 0.55
C ALA A 81 8.22 28.52 1.81
N LEU A 82 7.07 29.03 2.24
CA LEU A 82 6.91 29.83 3.46
C LEU A 82 7.18 29.00 4.72
N ALA A 83 6.67 27.77 4.83
CA ALA A 83 6.96 26.89 5.96
C ALA A 83 8.47 26.68 6.18
N LYS A 84 9.27 26.61 5.10
CA LYS A 84 10.73 26.51 5.16
C LYS A 84 11.42 27.80 5.64
N ALA A 85 10.79 28.96 5.50
CA ALA A 85 11.30 30.22 6.05
C ALA A 85 11.10 30.34 7.57
N GLY A 86 10.37 29.40 8.19
CA GLY A 86 10.26 29.26 9.64
C GLY A 86 9.73 30.52 10.32
N LYS A 87 10.44 31.03 11.34
CA LYS A 87 10.00 32.20 12.12
C LYS A 87 9.83 33.49 11.30
N ALA A 88 10.41 33.60 10.09
CA ALA A 88 10.27 34.79 9.26
C ALA A 88 8.81 35.02 8.79
N VAL A 89 7.97 33.97 8.75
CA VAL A 89 6.59 34.08 8.25
C VAL A 89 5.58 34.55 9.30
N THR A 90 5.94 34.59 10.59
CA THR A 90 4.95 34.73 11.67
C THR A 90 4.27 36.10 11.65
N LYS A 91 5.02 37.18 11.45
CA LYS A 91 4.46 38.54 11.35
C LYS A 91 3.56 38.67 10.10
N PRO A 92 4.02 38.42 8.86
CA PRO A 92 3.14 38.53 7.68
C PRO A 92 1.93 37.59 7.71
N ALA A 93 2.06 36.39 8.27
CA ALA A 93 0.92 35.48 8.45
C ALA A 93 -0.08 36.00 9.49
N ARG A 94 0.37 36.63 10.58
CA ARG A 94 -0.52 37.27 11.55
C ARG A 94 -1.24 38.47 10.94
N ASP A 95 -0.51 39.32 10.21
CA ASP A 95 -1.09 40.45 9.46
C ASP A 95 -2.15 39.95 8.46
N GLY A 96 -1.91 38.79 7.82
CA GLY A 96 -2.83 38.14 6.89
C GLY A 96 -4.11 37.56 7.50
N LEU A 97 -4.22 37.43 8.82
CA LEU A 97 -5.44 36.93 9.49
C LEU A 97 -6.65 37.88 9.32
N GLY A 98 -6.39 39.17 9.03
CA GLY A 98 -7.41 40.20 8.83
C GLY A 98 -7.90 40.37 7.39
N ASP A 99 -7.43 39.55 6.44
CA ASP A 99 -7.73 39.72 5.02
C ASP A 99 -9.22 39.47 4.64
N LYS A 100 -9.62 39.90 3.44
CA LYS A 100 -10.98 39.64 2.93
C LYS A 100 -11.13 38.24 2.33
N ASP A 101 -10.07 37.60 1.84
CA ASP A 101 -10.13 36.24 1.29
C ASP A 101 -10.01 35.16 2.39
N PRO A 102 -11.03 34.32 2.61
CA PRO A 102 -10.96 33.26 3.61
C PRO A 102 -9.95 32.14 3.27
N ARG A 103 -9.54 31.98 2.01
CA ARG A 103 -8.53 30.99 1.62
C ARG A 103 -7.13 31.44 2.04
N TYR A 104 -6.84 32.72 1.84
CA TYR A 104 -5.59 33.35 2.27
C TYR A 104 -5.47 33.33 3.81
N ARG A 105 -6.56 33.66 4.52
CA ARG A 105 -6.62 33.54 5.99
C ARG A 105 -6.42 32.11 6.49
N ALA A 106 -7.06 31.11 5.88
CA ALA A 106 -6.86 29.70 6.23
C ALA A 106 -5.39 29.29 6.05
N ALA A 107 -4.75 29.71 4.95
CA ALA A 107 -3.34 29.46 4.71
C ALA A 107 -2.40 30.15 5.73
N CYS A 108 -2.74 31.37 6.16
CA CYS A 108 -2.01 32.07 7.21
C CYS A 108 -2.13 31.37 8.57
N ILE A 109 -3.32 30.84 8.90
CA ILE A 109 -3.55 30.02 10.11
C ILE A 109 -2.66 28.77 10.10
N ASP A 110 -2.64 28.04 8.99
CA ASP A 110 -1.81 26.84 8.83
C ASP A 110 -0.30 27.18 8.95
N LEU A 111 0.15 28.31 8.38
CA LEU A 111 1.53 28.79 8.52
C LEU A 111 1.92 29.16 9.95
N LEU A 112 1.02 29.76 10.73
CA LEU A 112 1.27 30.07 12.15
C LEU A 112 1.41 28.79 12.99
N ALA A 113 0.61 27.77 12.70
CA ALA A 113 0.76 26.43 13.30
C ALA A 113 2.09 25.77 12.91
N LEU A 114 2.49 25.85 11.63
CA LEU A 114 3.76 25.29 11.14
C LEU A 114 4.99 25.98 11.73
N ALA A 115 4.96 27.32 11.84
CA ALA A 115 6.02 28.11 12.46
C ALA A 115 6.10 27.90 13.99
N GLY A 116 5.07 27.30 14.60
CA GLY A 116 4.97 27.13 16.05
C GLY A 116 4.77 28.44 16.80
N ASP A 117 4.11 29.43 16.20
CA ASP A 117 3.96 30.76 16.80
C ASP A 117 2.84 30.80 17.84
N VAL A 118 3.17 30.34 19.05
CA VAL A 118 2.25 30.31 20.19
C VAL A 118 1.76 31.71 20.60
N ASN A 119 2.43 32.78 20.17
CA ASN A 119 1.99 34.15 20.44
C ASN A 119 0.75 34.55 19.63
N SER A 120 0.41 33.84 18.55
CA SER A 120 -0.80 34.04 17.76
C SER A 120 -2.02 33.26 18.28
N LEU A 121 -1.88 32.50 19.38
CA LEU A 121 -3.00 31.79 20.00
C LEU A 121 -4.22 32.69 20.30
N PRO A 122 -4.08 33.92 20.84
CA PRO A 122 -5.26 34.72 21.19
C PRO A 122 -6.09 35.11 19.96
N GLU A 123 -5.45 35.46 18.85
CA GLU A 123 -6.09 35.73 17.56
C GLU A 123 -6.76 34.47 17.00
N LEU A 124 -6.09 33.32 17.08
CA LEU A 124 -6.65 32.03 16.65
C LEU A 124 -7.86 31.60 17.50
N VAL A 125 -7.87 31.87 18.80
CA VAL A 125 -9.00 31.60 19.71
C VAL A 125 -10.23 32.44 19.32
N GLU A 126 -10.05 33.73 19.04
CA GLU A 126 -11.15 34.59 18.55
C GLU A 126 -11.68 34.11 17.18
N LEU A 127 -10.79 33.72 16.26
CA LEU A 127 -11.16 33.20 14.94
C LEU A 127 -11.91 31.87 15.00
N ALA A 128 -11.54 30.98 15.93
CA ALA A 128 -12.22 29.71 16.17
C ALA A 128 -13.60 29.89 16.82
N ALA A 129 -13.69 30.81 17.79
CA ALA A 129 -14.92 31.15 18.51
C ALA A 129 -15.95 31.94 17.68
N GLY A 130 -15.50 32.74 16.70
CA GLY A 130 -16.34 33.71 16.01
C GLY A 130 -17.51 33.10 15.22
N ASP A 131 -18.74 33.29 15.72
CA ASP A 131 -19.98 32.76 15.13
C ASP A 131 -20.26 33.23 13.69
N LYS A 132 -19.69 34.37 13.28
CA LYS A 132 -19.90 34.98 11.95
C LYS A 132 -18.78 34.67 10.93
N GLY A 133 -17.77 33.90 11.30
CA GLY A 133 -16.67 33.53 10.41
C GLY A 133 -17.02 32.36 9.48
N PRO A 134 -16.46 32.29 8.25
CA PRO A 134 -16.61 31.12 7.38
C PRO A 134 -16.13 29.84 8.09
N ALA A 135 -16.88 28.74 7.94
CA ALA A 135 -16.62 27.49 8.66
C ALA A 135 -15.18 26.95 8.49
N LEU A 136 -14.57 27.16 7.31
CA LEU A 136 -13.17 26.81 7.03
C LEU A 136 -12.19 27.55 7.96
N ILE A 137 -12.40 28.86 8.19
CA ILE A 137 -11.55 29.66 9.09
C ILE A 137 -11.64 29.12 10.50
N ARG A 138 -12.86 28.87 10.98
CA ARG A 138 -13.11 28.37 12.33
C ARG A 138 -12.46 27.00 12.53
N LEU A 139 -12.61 26.10 11.55
CA LEU A 139 -12.03 24.76 11.61
C LEU A 139 -10.50 24.77 11.59
N ASN A 140 -9.87 25.52 10.67
CA ASN A 140 -8.41 25.65 10.66
C ASN A 140 -7.91 26.34 11.93
N ALA A 141 -8.60 27.35 12.45
CA ALA A 141 -8.22 28.01 13.71
C ALA A 141 -8.33 27.07 14.91
N LEU A 142 -9.41 26.29 15.04
CA LEU A 142 -9.54 25.24 16.06
C LEU A 142 -8.38 24.23 15.99
N ARG A 143 -8.08 23.75 14.79
CA ARG A 143 -7.00 22.78 14.57
C ARG A 143 -5.60 23.38 14.84
N ALA A 144 -5.38 24.65 14.50
CA ALA A 144 -4.13 25.36 14.81
C ALA A 144 -3.96 25.60 16.31
N VAL A 145 -5.04 25.91 17.03
CA VAL A 145 -5.03 25.95 18.50
C VAL A 145 -4.67 24.59 19.09
N ASP A 146 -5.27 23.49 18.59
CA ASP A 146 -4.97 22.12 19.04
C ASP A 146 -3.50 21.71 18.79
N VAL A 147 -2.83 22.29 17.78
CA VAL A 147 -1.39 22.06 17.49
C VAL A 147 -0.47 22.95 18.33
N LEU A 148 -0.86 24.20 18.58
CA LEU A 148 -0.05 25.19 19.32
C LEU A 148 -0.22 25.11 20.84
N ASP A 149 -1.37 24.62 21.31
CA ASP A 149 -1.74 24.44 22.72
C ASP A 149 -2.42 23.07 22.95
N PRO A 150 -1.75 21.94 22.68
CA PRO A 150 -2.35 20.60 22.81
C PRO A 150 -2.76 20.26 24.25
N SER A 151 -2.13 20.87 25.26
CA SER A 151 -2.52 20.76 26.67
C SER A 151 -3.71 21.65 27.05
N ARG A 152 -4.13 22.57 26.16
CA ARG A 152 -5.18 23.58 26.36
C ARG A 152 -4.91 24.59 27.49
N GLU A 153 -3.76 24.50 28.17
CA GLU A 153 -3.38 25.33 29.32
C GLU A 153 -3.44 26.84 29.02
N LYS A 154 -3.08 27.26 27.79
CA LYS A 154 -3.06 28.68 27.42
C LYS A 154 -4.46 29.17 27.06
N VAL A 155 -5.27 28.36 26.38
CA VAL A 155 -6.68 28.66 26.14
C VAL A 155 -7.46 28.70 27.45
N GLU A 156 -7.22 27.76 28.37
CA GLU A 156 -7.81 27.77 29.71
C GLU A 156 -7.32 28.97 30.55
N GLY A 157 -6.06 29.36 30.42
CA GLY A 157 -5.55 30.60 30.99
C GLY A 157 -6.31 31.85 30.51
N MET A 158 -6.75 31.88 29.25
CA MET A 158 -7.58 32.97 28.70
C MET A 158 -9.00 33.03 29.29
N LEU A 159 -9.49 31.98 29.97
CA LEU A 159 -10.76 32.02 30.72
C LEU A 159 -10.72 33.02 31.89
N ARG A 160 -9.53 33.37 32.38
CA ARG A 160 -9.33 34.33 33.48
C ARG A 160 -9.10 35.77 33.00
N GLY A 161 -9.12 36.01 31.69
CA GLY A 161 -8.90 37.33 31.08
C GLY A 161 -10.04 37.77 30.17
N GLY A 162 -9.85 38.91 29.48
CA GLY A 162 -10.88 39.53 28.63
C GLY A 162 -11.36 38.72 27.42
N ARG A 163 -10.84 37.50 27.19
CA ARG A 163 -11.23 36.58 26.11
C ARG A 163 -12.01 35.35 26.59
N ALA A 164 -12.49 35.35 27.85
CA ALA A 164 -13.11 34.18 28.48
C ALA A 164 -14.27 33.55 27.67
N ARG A 165 -15.10 34.37 27.01
CA ARG A 165 -16.20 33.89 26.16
C ARG A 165 -15.69 33.12 24.94
N ALA A 166 -14.64 33.63 24.28
CA ALA A 166 -14.06 32.99 23.09
C ALA A 166 -13.34 31.69 23.47
N ALA A 167 -12.50 31.73 24.49
CA ALA A 167 -11.83 30.55 25.03
C ALA A 167 -12.84 29.45 25.44
N GLY A 168 -13.92 29.80 26.14
CA GLY A 168 -14.97 28.85 26.51
C GLY A 168 -15.72 28.25 25.31
N ALA A 169 -15.88 28.97 24.21
CA ALA A 169 -16.45 28.44 22.96
C ALA A 169 -15.48 27.48 22.25
N VAL A 170 -14.19 27.84 22.20
CA VAL A 170 -13.13 27.00 21.62
C VAL A 170 -12.96 25.69 22.39
N LEU A 171 -12.95 25.71 23.72
CA LEU A 171 -12.81 24.49 24.53
C LEU A 171 -13.99 23.52 24.35
N ARG A 172 -15.22 24.03 24.11
CA ARG A 172 -16.36 23.19 23.73
C ARG A 172 -16.17 22.61 22.32
N ALA A 173 -15.86 23.44 21.34
CA ALA A 173 -15.63 22.97 19.97
C ALA A 173 -14.46 21.97 19.85
N LEU A 174 -13.39 22.12 20.65
CA LEU A 174 -12.27 21.17 20.76
C LEU A 174 -12.62 19.88 21.53
N ARG A 175 -13.74 19.83 22.24
CA ARG A 175 -14.29 18.60 22.82
C ARG A 175 -15.15 17.84 21.80
N ASP A 176 -15.84 18.58 20.93
CA ASP A 176 -16.66 18.04 19.86
C ASP A 176 -15.84 17.68 18.60
N LEU A 177 -14.62 18.21 18.49
CA LEU A 177 -13.66 17.89 17.43
C LEU A 177 -13.11 16.47 17.62
N ASP A 178 -13.77 15.48 17.02
CA ASP A 178 -13.37 14.07 17.11
C ASP A 178 -11.90 13.88 16.64
N PRO A 179 -10.97 13.44 17.51
CA PRO A 179 -9.59 13.18 17.14
C PRO A 179 -9.45 11.98 16.19
N LYS A 180 -10.48 11.14 16.06
CA LYS A 180 -10.56 9.99 15.16
C LYS A 180 -11.17 10.34 13.79
N ASP A 181 -11.69 11.55 13.61
CA ASP A 181 -12.16 12.05 12.30
C ASP A 181 -11.00 12.02 11.28
N PRO A 182 -11.12 11.25 10.18
CA PRO A 182 -10.09 11.17 9.14
C PRO A 182 -9.68 12.54 8.57
N ALA A 183 -10.57 13.54 8.58
CA ALA A 183 -10.26 14.88 8.11
C ALA A 183 -9.33 15.65 9.08
N ASN A 184 -9.38 15.37 10.39
CA ASN A 184 -8.52 15.97 11.40
C ASN A 184 -7.15 15.27 11.43
N ILE A 185 -7.12 13.94 11.31
CA ILE A 185 -5.89 13.16 11.20
C ILE A 185 -5.12 13.58 9.93
N ALA A 186 -5.79 13.62 8.77
CA ALA A 186 -5.15 14.00 7.51
C ALA A 186 -4.51 15.41 7.59
N TRP A 187 -5.21 16.40 8.13
CA TRP A 187 -4.65 17.77 8.27
C TRP A 187 -3.43 17.80 9.22
N LYS A 188 -3.43 17.04 10.33
CA LYS A 188 -2.25 16.93 11.20
C LYS A 188 -1.07 16.24 10.51
N GLU A 189 -1.33 15.20 9.72
CA GLU A 189 -0.30 14.53 8.91
C GLU A 189 0.25 15.45 7.81
N ASP A 190 -0.60 16.20 7.12
CA ASP A 190 -0.20 17.19 6.11
C ASP A 190 0.72 18.27 6.73
N LEU A 191 0.38 18.81 7.91
CA LEU A 191 1.27 19.73 8.63
C LEU A 191 2.64 19.12 8.96
N LEU A 192 2.70 17.83 9.31
CA LEU A 192 3.97 17.15 9.57
C LEU A 192 4.84 17.01 8.31
N VAL A 193 4.22 16.89 7.12
CA VAL A 193 4.92 16.91 5.82
C VAL A 193 5.56 18.28 5.57
N TYR A 194 4.81 19.39 5.76
CA TYR A 194 5.36 20.75 5.62
C TYR A 194 6.49 21.05 6.61
N ARG A 195 6.39 20.53 7.85
CA ARG A 195 7.36 20.80 8.93
C ARG A 195 8.65 19.96 8.83
N ASN A 196 8.61 18.78 8.20
CA ASN A 196 9.76 17.87 8.10
C ASN A 196 10.06 17.38 6.66
N PRO A 197 10.20 18.28 5.65
CA PRO A 197 10.44 17.90 4.25
C PRO A 197 11.81 17.26 4.00
N ARG A 198 12.68 17.26 5.02
CA ARG A 198 14.04 16.69 4.99
C ARG A 198 14.33 15.78 6.18
N ARG A 199 13.33 15.17 6.83
CA ARG A 199 13.67 13.96 7.61
C ARG A 199 14.30 12.98 6.62
N PRO A 200 15.57 12.56 6.79
CA PRO A 200 16.04 11.40 6.06
C PRO A 200 15.19 10.26 6.59
N MET A 201 14.14 9.89 5.85
CA MET A 201 13.37 8.71 6.18
C MET A 201 14.38 7.58 6.06
N SER A 202 14.74 7.01 7.21
CA SER A 202 15.62 5.86 7.37
C SER A 202 14.90 4.62 6.85
N ASN A 203 14.58 4.67 5.56
CA ASN A 203 14.33 3.50 4.79
C ASN A 203 15.64 2.75 4.79
N LEU A 204 15.64 1.55 5.38
CA LEU A 204 16.71 0.59 5.21
C LEU A 204 16.61 0.07 3.76
N ALA A 205 16.97 0.95 2.82
CA ALA A 205 17.48 0.54 1.54
C ALA A 205 18.79 -0.19 1.85
N ILE A 206 18.70 -1.50 2.05
CA ILE A 206 19.86 -2.34 2.36
C ILE A 206 20.62 -2.48 1.04
N THR A 207 21.40 -1.46 0.71
CA THR A 207 22.35 -1.40 -0.41
C THR A 207 23.63 -2.15 -0.03
N GLY A 208 23.47 -3.26 0.69
CA GLY A 208 24.50 -4.23 1.00
C GLY A 208 24.45 -5.34 -0.03
N VAL A 209 25.14 -5.14 -1.16
CA VAL A 209 25.77 -6.29 -1.79
C VAL A 209 26.83 -6.71 -0.78
N GLY A 210 26.52 -7.72 0.02
CA GLY A 210 27.57 -8.56 0.54
C GLY A 210 28.40 -9.00 -0.66
N GLN A 211 29.66 -8.58 -0.69
CA GLN A 211 30.69 -9.55 -1.09
C GLN A 211 30.42 -10.83 -0.29
N GLN A 212 30.89 -11.98 -0.78
CA GLN A 212 30.89 -13.16 0.07
C GLN A 212 31.80 -12.85 1.26
N ASP A 213 31.21 -12.37 2.37
CA ASP A 213 31.77 -12.50 3.71
C ASP A 213 32.25 -13.95 3.80
N GLU A 214 33.44 -14.17 4.40
CA GLU A 214 33.84 -15.52 4.84
C GLU A 214 32.59 -16.17 5.46
N SER A 215 32.19 -17.34 4.93
CA SER A 215 30.92 -17.91 5.34
C SER A 215 30.92 -18.04 6.87
N LEU A 216 29.76 -17.99 7.50
CA LEU A 216 29.70 -18.14 8.97
C LEU A 216 30.48 -19.38 9.42
N ASP A 217 30.45 -20.43 8.60
CA ASP A 217 31.20 -21.67 8.78
C ASP A 217 32.71 -21.46 8.60
N ASP A 218 33.19 -20.74 7.56
CA ASP A 218 34.62 -20.40 7.41
C ASP A 218 35.15 -19.60 8.61
N LEU A 219 34.40 -18.59 9.06
CA LEU A 219 34.79 -17.77 10.20
C LEU A 219 34.78 -18.56 11.52
N LEU A 220 33.81 -19.47 11.71
CA LEU A 220 33.79 -20.38 12.86
C LEU A 220 34.91 -21.42 12.79
N ASN A 221 35.22 -21.96 11.62
CA ASN A 221 36.34 -22.87 11.39
C ASN A 221 37.68 -22.17 11.69
N LYS A 222 37.82 -20.90 11.28
CA LYS A 222 38.98 -20.04 11.58
C LYS A 222 39.13 -19.76 13.07
N ILE A 223 38.04 -19.43 13.77
CA ILE A 223 38.04 -19.26 15.23
C ILE A 223 38.40 -20.58 15.93
N ASN A 224 37.80 -21.70 15.53
CA ASN A 224 38.07 -23.02 16.11
C ASN A 224 39.51 -23.50 15.84
N GLY A 225 40.06 -23.23 14.65
CA GLY A 225 41.44 -23.56 14.29
C GLY A 225 42.47 -22.73 15.06
N LEU A 226 42.20 -21.45 15.29
CA LEU A 226 43.01 -20.61 16.17
C LEU A 226 42.94 -21.10 17.62
N LEU A 227 41.79 -21.60 18.07
CA LEU A 227 41.63 -22.16 19.42
C LEU A 227 42.35 -23.50 19.61
N SER A 228 42.34 -24.40 18.63
CA SER A 228 43.10 -25.66 18.72
C SER A 228 44.61 -25.45 18.70
N GLN A 229 45.07 -24.31 18.18
CA GLN A 229 46.47 -23.86 18.23
C GLN A 229 46.83 -23.10 19.53
N GLY A 230 45.87 -22.86 20.43
CA GLY A 230 46.07 -22.07 21.65
C GLY A 230 46.15 -20.55 21.41
N GLU A 231 45.81 -20.07 20.22
CA GLU A 231 45.95 -18.67 19.80
C GLU A 231 44.74 -17.78 20.18
N THR A 232 44.32 -17.83 21.45
CA THR A 232 43.10 -17.18 21.95
C THR A 232 42.96 -15.71 21.55
N ALA A 233 44.04 -14.91 21.62
CA ALA A 233 44.00 -13.49 21.24
C ALA A 233 43.70 -13.28 19.74
N LYS A 234 44.21 -14.13 18.85
CA LYS A 234 43.89 -14.07 17.42
C LYS A 234 42.45 -14.54 17.17
N ALA A 235 41.98 -15.57 17.87
CA ALA A 235 40.58 -16.01 17.81
C ALA A 235 39.61 -14.90 18.26
N LEU A 236 39.92 -14.17 19.33
CA LEU A 236 39.15 -13.00 19.79
C LEU A 236 39.17 -11.84 18.78
N SER A 237 40.30 -11.64 18.09
CA SER A 237 40.42 -10.66 17.01
C SER A 237 39.55 -11.02 15.80
N ALA A 238 39.50 -12.31 15.41
CA ALA A 238 38.60 -12.79 14.35
C ALA A 238 37.12 -12.63 14.75
N ALA A 239 36.77 -12.93 16.01
CA ALA A 239 35.43 -12.72 16.53
C ALA A 239 35.01 -11.23 16.53
N GLN A 240 35.93 -10.31 16.90
CA GLN A 240 35.67 -8.86 16.81
C GLN A 240 35.57 -8.37 15.37
N ALA A 241 36.36 -8.91 14.44
CA ALA A 241 36.27 -8.59 13.02
C ALA A 241 34.89 -8.96 12.45
N ALA A 242 34.35 -10.14 12.80
CA ALA A 242 33.01 -10.56 12.44
C ALA A 242 31.92 -9.59 12.96
N LEU A 243 32.02 -9.16 14.22
CA LEU A 243 31.09 -8.17 14.79
C LEU A 243 31.20 -6.80 14.10
N ASN A 244 32.35 -6.48 13.49
CA ASN A 244 32.59 -5.21 12.80
C ASN A 244 32.04 -5.17 11.37
N SER A 245 32.13 -6.27 10.60
CA SER A 245 31.59 -6.36 9.23
C SER A 245 30.06 -6.48 9.18
N ALA A 246 29.48 -7.08 10.21
CA ALA A 246 28.10 -7.56 10.19
C ALA A 246 26.93 -6.55 10.35
N PRO A 247 27.06 -5.27 10.77
CA PRO A 247 25.90 -4.39 10.94
C PRO A 247 25.04 -4.19 9.67
N ASP A 248 25.69 -4.18 8.50
CA ASP A 248 25.08 -3.85 7.20
C ASP A 248 24.72 -5.10 6.36
N SER A 249 25.12 -6.30 6.81
CA SER A 249 24.87 -7.58 6.13
C SER A 249 23.58 -8.26 6.62
N LEU A 250 22.89 -8.96 5.71
CA LEU A 250 21.79 -9.88 6.02
C LEU A 250 22.21 -11.31 5.69
N MET A 251 22.08 -12.23 6.66
CA MET A 251 22.32 -13.66 6.46
C MET A 251 21.00 -14.45 6.48
N PRO A 252 20.90 -15.59 5.76
CA PRO A 252 19.82 -16.54 5.97
C PRO A 252 19.80 -17.02 7.44
N ASP A 253 18.63 -17.12 8.05
CA ASP A 253 18.46 -17.76 9.35
C ASP A 253 18.73 -19.27 9.18
N ASN A 254 19.65 -19.84 9.97
CA ASN A 254 19.98 -21.26 9.90
C ASN A 254 18.80 -22.19 10.27
N ARG A 255 17.71 -21.65 10.82
CA ARG A 255 16.43 -22.36 11.08
C ARG A 255 15.42 -22.20 9.94
N ASN A 256 15.66 -21.28 9.03
CA ASN A 256 14.80 -20.99 7.88
C ASN A 256 15.57 -20.15 6.83
N GLU A 257 16.10 -20.80 5.80
CA GLU A 257 16.82 -20.17 4.68
C GLU A 257 16.04 -19.06 3.95
N HIS A 258 14.71 -18.98 4.14
CA HIS A 258 13.85 -17.93 3.58
C HIS A 258 13.70 -16.69 4.48
N LEU A 259 14.15 -16.73 5.74
CA LEU A 259 14.23 -15.58 6.62
C LEU A 259 15.63 -14.96 6.52
N CYS A 260 15.71 -13.67 6.24
CA CYS A 260 16.95 -12.92 6.37
C CYS A 260 16.99 -12.25 7.75
N VAL A 261 18.04 -12.51 8.52
CA VAL A 261 18.32 -11.89 9.82
C VAL A 261 19.56 -11.00 9.71
N ASN A 262 19.64 -9.94 10.53
CA ASN A 262 20.83 -9.09 10.57
C ASN A 262 22.05 -9.94 10.96
N ALA A 263 23.10 -9.89 10.15
CA ALA A 263 24.26 -10.74 10.30
C ALA A 263 24.91 -10.56 11.68
N ALA A 264 24.89 -9.35 12.25
CA ALA A 264 25.50 -9.10 13.56
C ALA A 264 24.83 -9.91 14.67
N LEU A 265 23.53 -10.20 14.57
CA LEU A 265 22.84 -11.09 15.52
C LEU A 265 23.22 -12.57 15.32
N VAL A 266 23.55 -12.98 14.10
CA VAL A 266 23.99 -14.35 13.79
C VAL A 266 25.42 -14.56 14.28
N TYR A 267 26.35 -13.71 13.85
CA TYR A 267 27.74 -13.74 14.31
C TYR A 267 27.81 -13.57 15.83
N SER A 268 27.09 -12.61 16.43
CA SER A 268 27.04 -12.43 17.89
C SER A 268 26.60 -13.70 18.62
N ARG A 269 25.54 -14.39 18.18
CA ARG A 269 25.13 -15.66 18.80
C ARG A 269 26.19 -16.75 18.66
N ALA A 270 26.87 -16.81 17.53
CA ALA A 270 27.87 -17.82 17.25
C ALA A 270 29.17 -17.61 18.07
N VAL A 271 29.63 -16.36 18.19
CA VAL A 271 30.86 -16.03 18.95
C VAL A 271 30.62 -15.78 20.45
N ARG A 272 29.38 -15.56 20.90
CA ARG A 272 29.03 -15.25 22.30
C ARG A 272 29.65 -16.23 23.32
N PRO A 273 29.53 -17.57 23.19
CA PRO A 273 30.06 -18.47 24.20
C PRO A 273 31.58 -18.32 24.35
N PHE A 274 32.29 -18.21 23.22
CA PHE A 274 33.74 -18.05 23.18
C PHE A 274 34.20 -16.71 23.77
N ILE A 275 33.55 -15.59 23.42
CA ILE A 275 33.88 -14.28 23.99
C ILE A 275 33.60 -14.25 25.50
N LEU A 276 32.50 -14.84 25.97
CA LEU A 276 32.18 -14.85 27.41
C LEU A 276 33.18 -15.67 28.22
N SER A 277 33.64 -16.83 27.72
CA SER A 277 34.70 -17.62 28.38
C SER A 277 36.05 -16.90 28.45
N ASN A 278 36.28 -15.88 27.62
CA ASN A 278 37.54 -15.13 27.54
C ASN A 278 37.35 -13.62 27.77
N LEU A 279 36.28 -13.25 28.51
CA LEU A 279 35.79 -11.88 28.59
C LEU A 279 36.80 -10.88 29.17
N LYS A 280 37.73 -11.33 30.04
CA LYS A 280 38.81 -10.50 30.58
C LYS A 280 39.76 -10.07 29.46
N GLN A 281 40.35 -11.03 28.74
CA GLN A 281 41.29 -10.78 27.65
C GLN A 281 40.63 -9.99 26.49
N TYR A 282 39.38 -10.31 26.15
CA TYR A 282 38.63 -9.55 25.15
C TYR A 282 38.47 -8.07 25.52
N ARG A 283 38.23 -7.76 26.80
CA ARG A 283 38.14 -6.38 27.28
C ARG A 283 39.48 -5.67 27.29
N GLU A 284 40.54 -6.33 27.73
CA GLU A 284 41.92 -5.82 27.66
C GLU A 284 42.30 -5.43 26.21
N MET A 285 41.79 -6.15 25.21
CA MET A 285 42.02 -5.85 23.79
C MET A 285 41.14 -4.72 23.23
N PHE A 286 39.85 -4.63 23.60
CA PHE A 286 38.87 -3.80 22.87
C PHE A 286 38.19 -2.69 23.67
N ASP A 287 38.28 -2.66 25.00
CA ASP A 287 37.63 -1.63 25.81
C ASP A 287 38.15 -0.22 25.47
N ASP A 288 39.43 -0.07 25.14
CA ASP A 288 40.03 1.23 24.82
C ASP A 288 39.68 1.77 23.41
N GLN A 289 39.34 0.87 22.49
CA GLN A 289 38.76 1.24 21.19
C GLN A 289 37.29 1.64 21.36
N ALA A 290 36.52 0.85 22.11
CA ALA A 290 35.12 1.12 22.42
C ALA A 290 34.94 2.43 23.21
N ARG A 291 35.82 2.73 24.18
CA ARG A 291 35.87 3.99 24.92
C ARG A 291 35.95 5.19 23.97
N ARG A 292 36.96 5.18 23.08
CA ARG A 292 37.21 6.28 22.13
C ARG A 292 36.06 6.46 21.15
N GLN A 293 35.48 5.39 20.64
CA GLN A 293 34.33 5.48 19.74
C GLN A 293 33.08 6.00 20.45
N LEU A 294 32.74 5.51 21.64
CA LEU A 294 31.58 6.00 22.39
C LEU A 294 31.73 7.47 22.82
N GLN A 295 32.94 7.90 23.20
CA GLN A 295 33.24 9.31 23.44
C GLN A 295 33.06 10.17 22.18
N SER A 296 33.54 9.71 21.02
CA SER A 296 33.31 10.41 19.75
C SER A 296 31.83 10.46 19.37
N LEU A 297 31.03 9.44 19.70
CA LEU A 297 29.58 9.47 19.47
C LEU A 297 28.90 10.49 20.39
N ARG A 298 29.27 10.55 21.67
CA ARG A 298 28.77 11.57 22.62
C ARG A 298 29.07 12.99 22.13
N GLN A 299 30.31 13.27 21.76
CA GLN A 299 30.74 14.60 21.29
C GLN A 299 30.03 15.05 20.00
N ARG A 300 29.65 14.12 19.13
CA ARG A 300 28.95 14.41 17.87
C ARG A 300 27.42 14.45 18.01
N GLY A 301 26.86 14.25 19.21
CA GLY A 301 25.41 14.11 19.40
C GLY A 301 24.84 12.89 18.66
N GLY A 302 25.58 11.78 18.65
CA GLY A 302 25.25 10.58 17.89
C GLY A 302 23.88 10.01 18.26
N GLY A 303 22.94 10.05 17.32
CA GLY A 303 21.58 9.57 17.53
C GLY A 303 21.48 8.04 17.72
N PRO A 304 20.27 7.53 18.06
CA PRO A 304 20.03 6.12 18.41
C PRO A 304 20.60 5.10 17.44
N GLN A 305 20.58 5.41 16.13
CA GLN A 305 21.12 4.55 15.09
C GLN A 305 22.63 4.28 15.28
N LEU A 306 23.42 5.31 15.60
CA LEU A 306 24.86 5.18 15.82
C LEU A 306 25.18 4.47 17.15
N LEU A 307 24.33 4.63 18.17
CA LEU A 307 24.43 3.84 19.40
C LEU A 307 24.09 2.36 19.14
N ARG A 308 23.11 2.07 18.28
CA ARG A 308 22.76 0.70 17.87
C ARG A 308 23.89 0.05 17.07
N GLU A 309 24.50 0.76 16.11
CA GLU A 309 25.70 0.30 15.38
C GLU A 309 26.87 0.02 16.33
N PHE A 310 27.12 0.92 17.29
CA PHE A 310 28.12 0.70 18.33
C PHE A 310 27.81 -0.56 19.16
N LEU A 311 26.55 -0.81 19.50
CA LEU A 311 26.11 -2.00 20.24
C LEU A 311 26.18 -3.30 19.45
N TYR A 312 26.13 -3.26 18.12
CA TYR A 312 26.44 -4.45 17.31
C TYR A 312 27.94 -4.78 17.33
N ARG A 313 28.80 -3.75 17.28
CA ARG A 313 30.27 -3.91 17.24
C ARG A 313 30.91 -4.21 18.61
N TYR A 314 30.50 -3.52 19.67
CA TYR A 314 31.20 -3.49 20.97
C TYR A 314 30.37 -4.00 22.16
N ARG A 315 29.29 -4.76 21.92
CA ARG A 315 28.37 -5.27 22.97
C ARG A 315 29.06 -5.93 24.18
N TYR A 316 30.17 -6.64 23.98
CA TYR A 316 30.85 -7.39 25.05
C TYR A 316 31.91 -6.57 25.84
N THR A 317 32.24 -5.37 25.35
CA THR A 317 33.14 -4.42 26.05
C THR A 317 32.48 -3.86 27.32
N ALA A 318 33.25 -3.22 28.20
CA ALA A 318 32.67 -2.46 29.32
C ALA A 318 31.74 -1.32 28.86
N TYR A 319 31.99 -0.77 27.66
CA TYR A 319 31.24 0.34 27.10
C TYR A 319 29.93 -0.08 26.41
N GLY A 320 29.76 -1.37 26.10
CA GLY A 320 28.51 -1.92 25.56
C GLY A 320 27.31 -1.65 26.48
N ALA A 321 27.43 -1.95 27.78
CA ALA A 321 26.37 -1.65 28.75
C ALA A 321 26.07 -0.14 28.86
N THR A 322 27.10 0.72 28.78
CA THR A 322 26.93 2.18 28.82
C THR A 322 26.21 2.71 27.57
N ALA A 323 26.54 2.18 26.39
CA ALA A 323 25.86 2.54 25.15
C ALA A 323 24.40 2.04 25.12
N LEU A 324 24.11 0.87 25.70
CA LEU A 324 22.74 0.39 25.86
C LEU A 324 21.97 1.31 26.80
N ARG A 325 22.53 1.68 27.96
CA ARG A 325 21.85 2.61 28.86
C ARG A 325 21.52 3.93 28.17
N MET A 326 22.47 4.55 27.47
CA MET A 326 22.22 5.77 26.69
C MET A 326 21.12 5.61 25.64
N LEU A 327 21.07 4.46 24.97
CA LEU A 327 20.02 4.16 24.00
C LEU A 327 18.66 4.00 24.68
N LEU A 328 18.57 3.32 25.83
CA LEU A 328 17.32 3.18 26.58
C LEU A 328 16.87 4.51 27.20
N GLU A 329 17.79 5.30 27.76
CA GLU A 329 17.56 6.64 28.30
C GLU A 329 16.93 7.57 27.24
N GLU A 330 17.52 7.67 26.04
CA GLU A 330 17.00 8.52 24.95
C GLU A 330 15.57 8.15 24.52
N LYS A 331 15.25 6.86 24.54
CA LYS A 331 13.93 6.33 24.19
C LYS A 331 12.93 6.58 25.30
N TYR A 332 13.35 6.36 26.54
CA TYR A 332 12.54 6.54 27.75
C TYR A 332 12.21 8.01 28.01
N GLU A 333 13.17 8.93 27.84
CA GLU A 333 12.95 10.39 27.91
C GLU A 333 11.97 10.90 26.84
N ARG A 334 11.84 10.17 25.72
CA ARG A 334 10.84 10.41 24.67
C ARG A 334 9.56 9.61 24.86
N GLU A 335 9.43 8.92 25.98
CA GLU A 335 8.33 8.02 26.36
C GLU A 335 8.02 6.91 25.33
N ARG A 336 9.03 6.49 24.58
CA ARG A 336 8.94 5.41 23.59
C ARG A 336 9.19 4.06 24.26
N TYR A 337 8.33 3.72 25.23
CA TYR A 337 8.45 2.52 26.07
C TYR A 337 8.46 1.21 25.28
N ASP A 338 7.78 1.18 24.14
CA ASP A 338 7.82 0.13 23.14
C ASP A 338 9.22 -0.04 22.55
N GLU A 339 9.86 1.06 22.13
CA GLU A 339 11.23 1.03 21.63
C GLU A 339 12.24 0.68 22.73
N VAL A 340 12.07 1.15 23.97
CA VAL A 340 12.89 0.70 25.12
C VAL A 340 12.86 -0.83 25.24
N ILE A 341 11.67 -1.43 25.17
CA ILE A 341 11.50 -2.89 25.26
C ILE A 341 12.05 -3.60 24.02
N MET A 342 11.94 -3.02 22.82
CA MET A 342 12.52 -3.58 21.61
C MET A 342 14.05 -3.59 21.65
N GLU A 343 14.68 -2.46 22.01
CA GLU A 343 16.14 -2.36 22.14
C GLU A 343 16.63 -3.27 23.28
N TRP A 344 15.96 -3.27 24.44
CA TRP A 344 16.24 -4.21 25.52
C TRP A 344 16.26 -5.65 25.00
N ASN A 345 15.20 -6.11 24.35
CA ASN A 345 15.13 -7.48 23.85
C ASN A 345 16.11 -7.79 22.69
N ALA A 346 16.53 -6.80 21.91
CA ALA A 346 17.55 -6.94 20.86
C ALA A 346 18.99 -7.03 21.42
N PHE A 347 19.23 -6.45 22.59
CA PHE A 347 20.53 -6.39 23.26
C PHE A 347 20.57 -7.20 24.56
N ARG A 348 19.54 -8.00 24.89
CA ARG A 348 19.44 -8.67 26.19
C ARG A 348 20.44 -9.76 26.47
N ASP A 349 21.12 -10.23 25.46
CA ASP A 349 22.18 -11.22 25.58
C ASP A 349 23.50 -10.63 26.12
N ILE A 350 23.56 -9.31 26.36
CA ILE A 350 24.66 -8.60 27.04
C ILE A 350 24.44 -8.46 28.56
N HIS A 351 23.30 -8.95 29.10
CA HIS A 351 22.78 -8.56 30.42
C HIS A 351 23.48 -9.09 31.66
N ASP A 352 24.41 -10.04 31.54
CA ASP A 352 25.26 -10.50 32.64
C ASP A 352 25.96 -9.30 33.35
N LYS A 353 26.05 -8.14 32.67
CA LYS A 353 26.55 -6.85 33.19
C LYS A 353 25.67 -5.64 32.84
N ALA A 354 24.37 -5.81 32.59
CA ALA A 354 23.47 -4.66 32.47
C ALA A 354 23.42 -3.89 33.80
N ASP A 355 23.51 -2.56 33.77
CA ASP A 355 23.42 -1.78 35.01
C ASP A 355 21.97 -1.72 35.53
N THR A 356 21.84 -1.42 36.82
CA THR A 356 20.53 -1.40 37.49
C THR A 356 19.61 -0.30 36.92
N ALA A 357 20.16 0.80 36.41
CA ALA A 357 19.39 1.85 35.74
C ALA A 357 18.70 1.34 34.47
N SER A 358 19.42 0.58 33.63
CA SER A 358 18.88 -0.04 32.41
C SER A 358 17.75 -1.03 32.73
N LEU A 359 17.90 -1.82 33.80
CA LEU A 359 16.85 -2.71 34.30
C LEU A 359 15.61 -1.94 34.79
N ILE A 360 15.79 -0.85 35.56
CA ILE A 360 14.70 0.01 36.04
C ILE A 360 13.95 0.62 34.86
N ILE A 361 14.66 1.24 33.91
CA ILE A 361 14.08 1.89 32.72
C ILE A 361 13.21 0.89 31.93
N THR A 362 13.72 -0.33 31.74
CA THR A 362 12.98 -1.39 31.05
C THR A 362 11.78 -1.87 31.87
N ALA A 363 11.94 -2.09 33.18
CA ALA A 363 10.87 -2.59 34.03
C ALA A 363 9.72 -1.58 34.17
N ILE A 364 10.01 -0.28 34.28
CA ILE A 364 8.99 0.78 34.21
C ILE A 364 8.33 0.77 32.82
N SER A 365 9.10 0.64 31.75
CA SER A 365 8.54 0.57 30.39
C SER A 365 7.57 -0.59 30.23
N TYR A 366 7.86 -1.76 30.82
CA TYR A 366 6.91 -2.88 30.89
C TYR A 366 5.65 -2.51 31.69
N CYS A 367 5.77 -1.86 32.85
CA CYS A 367 4.61 -1.36 33.60
C CYS A 367 3.75 -0.38 32.78
N ARG A 368 4.38 0.53 32.01
CA ARG A 368 3.68 1.54 31.19
C ARG A 368 2.93 0.93 30.01
N LEU A 369 3.36 -0.22 29.50
CA LEU A 369 2.65 -1.01 28.49
C LEU A 369 1.72 -2.10 29.07
N GLY A 370 1.44 -2.11 30.38
CA GLY A 370 0.60 -3.13 31.03
C GLY A 370 1.21 -4.55 31.06
N ARG A 371 2.51 -4.69 30.78
CA ARG A 371 3.23 -5.97 30.72
C ARG A 371 3.77 -6.38 32.10
N LEU A 372 2.85 -6.61 33.02
CA LEU A 372 3.14 -6.73 34.45
C LEU A 372 3.99 -7.95 34.83
N GLU A 373 3.82 -9.09 34.15
CA GLU A 373 4.65 -10.28 34.41
C GLU A 373 6.10 -10.08 33.96
N ASP A 374 6.33 -9.42 32.82
CA ASP A 374 7.69 -9.06 32.38
C ASP A 374 8.36 -8.09 33.38
N ALA A 375 7.60 -7.11 33.89
CA ALA A 375 8.07 -6.20 34.93
C ALA A 375 8.42 -6.92 36.25
N ARG A 376 7.64 -7.93 36.64
CA ARG A 376 7.94 -8.80 37.81
C ARG A 376 9.18 -9.66 37.57
N THR A 377 9.40 -10.16 36.35
CA THR A 377 10.65 -10.87 36.02
C THR A 377 11.86 -9.94 36.19
N MET A 378 11.81 -8.72 35.66
CA MET A 378 12.87 -7.73 35.87
C MET A 378 13.06 -7.34 37.34
N LEU A 379 11.98 -7.32 38.14
CA LEU A 379 12.08 -7.09 39.58
C LEU A 379 12.85 -8.21 40.30
N ILE A 380 12.66 -9.47 39.92
CA ILE A 380 13.41 -10.61 40.48
C ILE A 380 14.90 -10.49 40.12
N ASP A 381 15.21 -10.14 38.87
CA ASP A 381 16.59 -9.88 38.41
C ASP A 381 17.23 -8.71 39.18
N ILE A 382 16.49 -7.64 39.47
CA ILE A 382 16.96 -6.52 40.29
C ILE A 382 17.16 -6.95 41.76
N ALA A 383 16.21 -7.69 42.34
CA ALA A 383 16.22 -8.07 43.76
C ALA A 383 17.26 -9.14 44.10
N SER A 384 17.70 -9.93 43.12
CA SER A 384 18.76 -10.93 43.26
C SER A 384 20.18 -10.35 43.23
N ARG A 385 20.34 -9.05 42.94
CA ARG A 385 21.67 -8.41 42.90
C ARG A 385 22.14 -8.06 44.31
N PRO A 386 23.41 -8.35 44.67
CA PRO A 386 23.91 -8.18 46.03
C PRO A 386 24.05 -6.70 46.44
N ASP A 387 24.20 -5.81 45.46
CA ASP A 387 24.20 -4.38 45.71
C ASP A 387 22.78 -3.91 46.01
N GLY A 388 22.55 -3.45 47.24
CA GLY A 388 21.32 -2.80 47.68
C GLY A 388 21.10 -1.45 46.99
N ALA A 389 20.97 -1.46 45.67
CA ALA A 389 20.79 -0.29 44.82
C ALA A 389 19.54 0.46 45.26
N LYS A 390 19.69 1.77 45.46
CA LYS A 390 18.61 2.64 45.91
C LYS A 390 18.25 3.64 44.82
N VAL A 391 16.96 3.86 44.63
CA VAL A 391 16.42 4.90 43.76
C VAL A 391 15.93 6.03 44.66
N ARG A 392 16.32 7.27 44.36
CA ARG A 392 15.83 8.46 45.07
C ARG A 392 14.62 9.04 44.35
N ALA A 393 13.48 8.38 44.51
CA ALA A 393 12.21 8.74 43.90
C ALA A 393 11.47 9.76 44.77
N GLY A 394 11.10 10.91 44.21
CA GLY A 394 10.43 11.96 44.99
C GLY A 394 11.30 12.53 46.13
N GLY A 395 12.63 12.39 46.06
CA GLY A 395 13.56 12.83 47.11
C GLY A 395 13.77 11.82 48.25
N VAL A 396 12.93 10.80 48.33
CA VAL A 396 13.09 9.68 49.26
C VAL A 396 13.96 8.62 48.62
N GLU A 397 15.07 8.30 49.27
CA GLU A 397 15.93 7.19 48.91
C GLU A 397 15.28 5.88 49.39
N MET A 398 14.96 4.98 48.45
CA MET A 398 14.31 3.70 48.71
C MET A 398 14.98 2.59 47.90
N LYS A 399 14.88 1.33 48.35
CA LYS A 399 15.45 0.20 47.60
C LYS A 399 14.79 0.13 46.21
N THR A 400 15.59 -0.21 45.19
CA THR A 400 15.08 -0.34 43.81
C THR A 400 13.92 -1.33 43.72
N SER A 401 13.99 -2.43 44.47
CA SER A 401 12.92 -3.43 44.60
C SER A 401 11.59 -2.80 45.03
N ASP A 402 11.64 -1.91 46.02
CA ASP A 402 10.47 -1.34 46.68
C ASP A 402 9.84 -0.27 45.78
N PHE A 403 10.69 0.53 45.12
CA PHE A 403 10.28 1.48 44.08
C PHE A 403 9.59 0.78 42.91
N LEU A 404 10.19 -0.28 42.35
CA LEU A 404 9.62 -1.00 41.23
C LEU A 404 8.36 -1.78 41.63
N MET A 405 8.30 -2.35 42.84
CA MET A 405 7.08 -2.91 43.40
C MET A 405 5.97 -1.86 43.55
N ALA A 406 6.30 -0.61 43.88
CA ALA A 406 5.34 0.48 43.91
C ALA A 406 4.83 0.83 42.49
N GLU A 407 5.69 0.87 41.47
CA GLU A 407 5.26 1.08 40.07
C GLU A 407 4.40 -0.09 39.54
N ILE A 408 4.79 -1.34 39.81
CA ILE A 408 3.99 -2.54 39.48
C ILE A 408 2.63 -2.49 40.17
N ARG A 409 2.58 -2.13 41.46
CA ARG A 409 1.31 -1.96 42.21
C ARG A 409 0.45 -0.83 41.67
N LYS A 410 1.03 0.31 41.27
CA LYS A 410 0.30 1.41 40.61
C LYS A 410 -0.31 0.95 39.28
N ALA A 411 0.44 0.20 38.49
CA ALA A 411 -0.04 -0.32 37.22
C ALA A 411 -1.15 -1.39 37.41
N LEU A 412 -1.01 -2.31 38.38
CA LEU A 412 -2.08 -3.23 38.81
C LEU A 412 -3.33 -2.50 39.31
N ALA A 413 -3.16 -1.41 40.06
CA ALA A 413 -4.27 -0.61 40.57
C ALA A 413 -4.98 0.18 39.45
N ALA A 414 -4.28 0.53 38.36
CA ALA A 414 -4.90 1.06 37.15
C ALA A 414 -5.64 -0.02 36.34
N ASP A 415 -5.22 -1.28 36.46
CA ASP A 415 -5.81 -2.40 35.71
C ASP A 415 -7.21 -2.79 36.22
N SER A 416 -7.43 -2.72 37.55
CA SER A 416 -8.71 -3.13 38.19
C SER A 416 -9.93 -2.28 37.86
N ARG A 417 -9.77 -1.18 37.09
CA ARG A 417 -10.87 -0.40 36.50
C ARG A 417 -10.80 -0.26 34.98
N THR A 418 -9.77 -0.79 34.31
CA THR A 418 -9.44 -0.34 32.94
C THR A 418 -8.82 -1.38 31.99
N ALA A 419 -8.77 -2.67 32.38
CA ALA A 419 -8.13 -3.74 31.58
C ALA A 419 -8.68 -3.96 30.15
N ALA A 420 -9.88 -3.48 29.82
CA ALA A 420 -10.50 -3.67 28.49
C ALA A 420 -10.26 -2.52 27.49
N ALA A 421 -9.69 -1.38 27.92
CA ALA A 421 -9.51 -0.20 27.06
C ALA A 421 -8.07 -0.03 26.52
N ASN A 422 -7.07 -0.58 27.21
CA ASN A 422 -5.66 -0.18 27.06
C ASN A 422 -4.87 -0.91 25.95
N SER A 423 -5.52 -1.58 25.00
CA SER A 423 -4.85 -2.25 23.87
C SER A 423 -5.08 -1.58 22.50
N ALA A 424 -5.83 -0.47 22.45
CA ALA A 424 -6.26 0.15 21.19
C ALA A 424 -6.17 1.69 21.12
N GLU A 425 -5.67 2.38 22.17
CA GLU A 425 -5.54 3.84 22.15
C GLU A 425 -4.07 4.30 22.31
N GLU A 426 -3.47 4.72 21.20
CA GLU A 426 -2.36 5.66 21.21
C GLU A 426 -2.87 7.00 21.77
N PHE A 427 -2.35 7.46 22.91
CA PHE A 427 -2.58 8.83 23.38
C PHE A 427 -1.27 9.63 23.45
N PRO A 428 -1.22 10.84 22.85
CA PRO A 428 -0.06 11.72 22.95
C PRO A 428 0.01 12.45 24.30
N GLN A 429 1.25 12.73 24.70
CA GLN A 429 1.65 13.55 25.85
C GLN A 429 1.00 14.95 25.90
N ARG A 430 0.85 15.50 27.12
CA ARG A 430 1.75 16.56 27.66
C ARG A 430 1.45 16.91 29.13
N THR A 431 2.45 16.86 30.03
CA THR A 431 3.31 17.96 30.57
C THR A 431 2.51 19.11 31.24
N THR A 432 2.91 19.71 32.38
CA THR A 432 4.25 20.27 32.66
C THR A 432 4.66 20.36 34.16
N GLY A 433 5.98 20.36 34.39
CA GLY A 433 6.71 21.17 35.38
C GLY A 433 6.25 21.34 36.83
N VAL A 434 6.82 20.55 37.75
CA VAL A 434 7.18 21.03 39.11
C VAL A 434 8.69 21.29 39.12
N LYS A 435 9.14 22.43 39.64
CA LYS A 435 10.57 22.79 39.68
C LYS A 435 11.35 21.86 40.61
N LEU A 436 12.36 21.20 40.04
CA LEU A 436 13.41 20.47 40.74
C LEU A 436 14.42 21.45 41.33
N GLY A 437 14.21 21.87 42.58
CA GLY A 437 15.15 22.74 43.30
C GLY A 437 15.40 22.25 44.73
N GLY A 438 16.68 22.10 45.09
CA GLY A 438 17.11 21.94 46.48
C GLY A 438 17.60 20.55 46.90
N LEU A 439 18.07 19.70 45.98
CA LEU A 439 18.29 18.28 46.27
C LEU A 439 19.59 17.81 45.55
N ASP A 440 20.70 18.21 46.17
CA ASP A 440 22.01 17.54 46.14
C ASP A 440 21.80 16.11 46.72
N PHE A 441 22.25 15.04 46.08
CA PHE A 441 23.62 14.56 46.16
C PHE A 441 24.54 15.09 45.04
N GLY A 442 25.57 14.31 44.69
CA GLY A 442 25.66 13.93 43.28
C GLY A 442 24.55 12.93 42.92
N SER A 443 23.43 13.30 42.27
CA SER A 443 22.54 14.45 42.53
C SER A 443 21.10 14.05 42.29
N VAL A 444 20.17 14.40 43.19
CA VAL A 444 18.77 13.98 43.01
C VAL A 444 17.78 14.82 43.80
N ALA A 445 16.70 15.25 43.12
CA ALA A 445 15.27 15.39 43.50
C ALA A 445 14.60 16.78 43.71
N TRP A 446 13.26 17.03 43.74
CA TRP A 446 11.97 16.41 44.16
C TRP A 446 11.74 16.54 45.69
N SER A 447 10.58 16.92 46.25
CA SER A 447 9.16 16.80 45.81
C SER A 447 8.17 17.70 46.64
N ARG A 448 6.85 17.39 46.57
CA ARG A 448 5.70 17.75 47.48
C ARG A 448 4.88 19.00 47.07
N HIS A 449 3.55 19.16 47.26
CA HIS A 449 2.36 18.32 47.63
C HIS A 449 1.08 19.20 47.40
N ALA A 450 -0.22 18.81 47.43
CA ALA A 450 -0.99 17.55 47.32
C ALA A 450 -2.52 17.89 47.20
N GLY A 451 -3.43 16.89 46.99
CA GLY A 451 -4.91 17.04 46.97
C GLY A 451 -5.52 16.88 45.56
N VAL A 452 -6.31 15.86 45.17
CA VAL A 452 -7.39 15.02 45.76
C VAL A 452 -8.77 15.70 45.79
N LEU A 453 -9.68 15.27 44.89
CA LEU A 453 -11.00 14.71 45.18
C LEU A 453 -11.70 14.16 43.91
N TYR A 454 -12.56 13.13 44.05
CA TYR A 454 -13.23 12.38 42.97
C TYR A 454 -14.76 12.39 43.16
N ALA A 455 -15.55 12.48 42.07
CA ALA A 455 -16.87 11.85 41.87
C ALA A 455 -17.41 12.15 40.45
N GLY A 456 -18.18 11.30 39.78
CA GLY A 456 -18.56 9.91 40.07
C GLY A 456 -19.72 9.40 39.17
N ALA A 457 -20.01 8.10 39.22
CA ALA A 457 -21.32 7.49 38.89
C ALA A 457 -21.37 6.05 39.44
N ARG A 458 -22.53 5.60 39.94
CA ARG A 458 -22.77 4.28 40.57
C ARG A 458 -23.48 3.28 39.64
N VAL A 459 -23.38 1.98 39.97
CA VAL A 459 -24.44 0.98 39.75
C VAL A 459 -24.54 0.13 41.03
N GLU A 460 -25.76 -0.31 41.37
CA GLU A 460 -26.12 -0.99 42.64
C GLU A 460 -26.39 -2.48 42.42
N TYR A 461 -26.33 -3.27 43.51
CA TYR A 461 -26.56 -4.71 43.53
C TYR A 461 -27.85 -5.04 44.29
N TYR A 462 -28.51 -6.15 43.95
CA TYR A 462 -29.65 -6.69 44.69
C TYR A 462 -29.48 -8.18 44.96
N THR A 463 -29.95 -8.60 46.13
CA THR A 463 -29.95 -9.98 46.61
C THR A 463 -31.39 -10.47 46.70
N ASP A 464 -31.66 -11.73 46.33
CA ASP A 464 -33.00 -12.30 46.46
C ASP A 464 -33.31 -12.75 47.91
N ALA A 465 -34.56 -13.15 48.15
CA ALA A 465 -35.03 -13.61 49.47
C ALA A 465 -34.39 -14.92 49.97
N LYS A 466 -33.44 -15.51 49.20
CA LYS A 466 -32.64 -16.67 49.60
C LYS A 466 -31.14 -16.36 49.69
N GLY A 467 -30.75 -15.08 49.59
CA GLY A 467 -29.36 -14.65 49.81
C GLY A 467 -28.43 -14.89 48.61
N THR A 468 -28.95 -15.12 47.41
CA THR A 468 -28.10 -15.32 46.22
C THR A 468 -27.82 -13.99 45.52
N GLU A 469 -26.55 -13.65 45.31
CA GLU A 469 -26.15 -12.55 44.42
C GLU A 469 -26.33 -12.98 42.95
N ILE A 470 -27.06 -12.18 42.17
CA ILE A 470 -27.25 -12.42 40.73
C ILE A 470 -26.60 -11.29 39.94
N LYS A 471 -25.73 -11.66 38.99
CA LYS A 471 -25.02 -10.75 38.08
C LYS A 471 -25.62 -10.85 36.67
N LEU A 472 -26.02 -9.72 36.08
CA LEU A 472 -26.53 -9.68 34.70
C LEU A 472 -25.63 -8.85 33.76
N MET A 473 -25.34 -9.43 32.60
CA MET A 473 -24.72 -8.82 31.42
C MET A 473 -25.68 -8.95 30.22
N PRO A 474 -25.62 -8.08 29.20
CA PRO A 474 -26.80 -7.80 28.38
C PRO A 474 -26.96 -8.64 27.10
N TRP A 475 -27.30 -9.94 27.22
CA TRP A 475 -28.14 -10.60 26.19
C TRP A 475 -28.83 -11.88 26.68
N GLU A 476 -30.08 -11.75 27.12
CA GLU A 476 -31.04 -12.86 27.08
C GLU A 476 -32.26 -12.46 26.24
N MET A 477 -32.17 -12.75 24.95
CA MET A 477 -33.35 -12.80 24.08
C MET A 477 -33.93 -14.21 24.22
N PRO A 478 -35.21 -14.39 24.61
CA PRO A 478 -35.78 -15.71 24.81
C PRO A 478 -35.60 -16.60 23.57
N SER A 479 -35.10 -17.82 23.78
CA SER A 479 -35.03 -18.85 22.73
C SER A 479 -36.42 -19.31 22.31
N ASP A 480 -37.38 -19.28 23.24
CA ASP A 480 -38.80 -19.51 23.00
C ASP A 480 -39.41 -18.43 22.08
N PRO A 481 -39.98 -18.81 20.92
CA PRO A 481 -40.53 -17.85 19.94
C PRO A 481 -41.66 -16.98 20.48
N GLU A 482 -42.46 -17.46 21.42
CA GLU A 482 -43.65 -16.77 21.91
C GLU A 482 -43.29 -15.71 22.96
N LYS A 483 -42.44 -16.06 23.94
CA LYS A 483 -41.82 -15.12 24.89
C LYS A 483 -41.02 -14.04 24.16
N LYS A 484 -40.31 -14.39 23.09
CA LYS A 484 -39.62 -13.43 22.21
C LYS A 484 -40.58 -12.48 21.49
N ARG A 485 -41.74 -12.96 21.00
CA ARG A 485 -42.80 -12.11 20.44
C ARG A 485 -43.39 -11.16 21.49
N LYS A 486 -43.68 -11.63 22.71
CA LYS A 486 -44.14 -10.80 23.84
C LYS A 486 -43.12 -9.71 24.20
N PHE A 487 -41.84 -10.07 24.34
CA PHE A 487 -40.74 -9.16 24.66
C PHE A 487 -40.60 -8.00 23.66
N LEU A 488 -40.74 -8.28 22.36
CA LEU A 488 -40.67 -7.25 21.31
C LEU A 488 -41.93 -6.37 21.28
N LYS A 489 -43.12 -6.98 21.36
CA LYS A 489 -44.41 -6.25 21.37
C LYS A 489 -44.51 -5.29 22.57
N ALA A 490 -43.99 -5.69 23.73
CA ALA A 490 -43.97 -4.85 24.94
C ALA A 490 -43.05 -3.61 24.84
N ARG A 491 -42.21 -3.50 23.81
CA ARG A 491 -41.32 -2.35 23.56
C ARG A 491 -41.67 -1.59 22.27
N ASN A 492 -42.88 -1.78 21.74
CA ASN A 492 -43.31 -1.25 20.42
C ASN A 492 -42.38 -1.66 19.25
N LEU A 493 -41.67 -2.78 19.38
CA LEU A 493 -40.82 -3.34 18.33
C LEU A 493 -41.57 -4.47 17.61
N THR A 494 -41.80 -4.34 16.30
CA THR A 494 -42.48 -5.36 15.51
C THR A 494 -41.50 -6.33 14.86
N TYR A 495 -41.70 -7.63 15.10
CA TYR A 495 -40.91 -8.69 14.49
C TYR A 495 -41.44 -8.99 13.08
N GLN A 496 -40.79 -8.44 12.04
CA GLN A 496 -41.07 -8.85 10.65
C GLN A 496 -40.51 -10.26 10.38
N SER A 497 -41.34 -11.27 10.64
CA SER A 497 -41.11 -12.63 10.19
C SER A 497 -41.46 -12.76 8.70
N GLY A 498 -40.47 -12.64 7.83
CA GLY A 498 -40.62 -12.81 6.38
C GLY A 498 -39.35 -12.39 5.66
N ALA A 499 -38.97 -13.13 4.62
CA ALA A 499 -37.75 -12.94 3.84
C ALA A 499 -37.43 -11.46 3.59
N THR A 500 -36.29 -10.99 4.12
CA THR A 500 -35.95 -9.55 4.16
C THR A 500 -35.97 -8.95 2.75
N PRO A 501 -36.84 -7.95 2.47
CA PRO A 501 -36.80 -7.25 1.19
C PRO A 501 -35.48 -6.47 1.10
N GLY A 502 -34.69 -6.77 0.08
CA GLY A 502 -33.38 -6.15 -0.09
C GLY A 502 -33.47 -4.64 -0.27
N ILE A 503 -32.98 -3.88 0.71
CA ILE A 503 -32.86 -2.42 0.60
C ILE A 503 -31.88 -2.11 -0.53
N ARG A 504 -32.36 -1.38 -1.54
CA ARG A 504 -31.59 -1.08 -2.75
C ARG A 504 -30.43 -0.14 -2.44
N TYR A 505 -29.22 -0.55 -2.77
CA TYR A 505 -28.07 0.35 -2.84
C TYR A 505 -28.27 1.38 -3.95
N GLY A 506 -28.46 2.65 -3.58
CA GLY A 506 -28.23 3.80 -4.48
C GLY A 506 -26.76 4.23 -4.55
N GLY A 507 -25.91 3.65 -3.70
CA GLY A 507 -24.48 3.91 -3.63
C GLY A 507 -23.69 3.18 -4.70
N ALA A 508 -22.67 3.86 -5.22
CA ALA A 508 -21.78 3.47 -6.30
C ALA A 508 -20.64 2.53 -5.84
N PRO A 509 -20.62 1.21 -6.14
CA PRO A 509 -19.43 0.39 -5.89
C PRO A 509 -18.25 0.80 -6.81
N PRO A 510 -16.99 0.69 -6.35
CA PRO A 510 -15.81 1.00 -7.16
C PRO A 510 -15.75 0.15 -8.44
N VAL A 511 -15.08 0.66 -9.48
CA VAL A 511 -15.13 0.04 -10.81
C VAL A 511 -13.86 -0.75 -11.08
N ASP A 512 -13.86 -1.98 -10.56
CA ASP A 512 -12.85 -3.02 -10.79
C ASP A 512 -12.25 -2.93 -12.21
N PRO A 513 -10.98 -2.49 -12.37
CA PRO A 513 -10.35 -2.45 -13.68
C PRO A 513 -10.25 -3.88 -14.23
N HIS A 514 -10.68 -4.07 -15.48
CA HIS A 514 -10.73 -5.42 -16.03
C HIS A 514 -9.32 -6.00 -16.21
N PRO A 515 -9.11 -7.30 -16.01
CA PRO A 515 -7.78 -7.87 -16.22
C PRO A 515 -7.47 -8.06 -17.72
N TYR A 516 -8.47 -7.96 -18.60
CA TYR A 516 -8.32 -8.02 -20.05
C TYR A 516 -7.63 -6.75 -20.58
N ARG A 517 -6.29 -6.74 -20.60
CA ARG A 517 -5.50 -5.66 -21.19
C ARG A 517 -5.15 -6.01 -22.65
N PRO A 518 -5.71 -5.33 -23.67
CA PRO A 518 -5.29 -5.54 -25.05
C PRO A 518 -3.84 -5.08 -25.22
N VAL A 519 -3.02 -5.89 -25.89
CA VAL A 519 -1.62 -5.57 -26.21
C VAL A 519 -1.52 -5.34 -27.72
N VAL A 520 -0.88 -4.25 -28.13
CA VAL A 520 -0.90 -3.85 -29.55
C VAL A 520 0.52 -3.74 -30.11
N CYS A 521 0.72 -4.38 -31.26
CA CYS A 521 1.99 -4.55 -31.94
C CYS A 521 1.80 -4.32 -33.44
N GLY A 522 2.34 -3.24 -33.98
CA GLY A 522 2.23 -2.92 -35.41
C GLY A 522 0.79 -2.69 -35.88
N ASN A 523 0.23 -3.64 -36.63
CA ASN A 523 -1.19 -3.68 -37.05
C ASN A 523 -1.95 -4.86 -36.40
N ARG A 524 -1.51 -5.33 -35.22
CA ARG A 524 -2.11 -6.47 -34.49
C ARG A 524 -2.52 -6.06 -33.07
N VAL A 525 -3.73 -6.45 -32.67
CA VAL A 525 -4.25 -6.34 -31.29
C VAL A 525 -4.40 -7.74 -30.73
N VAL A 526 -3.65 -8.07 -29.69
CA VAL A 526 -3.71 -9.34 -28.98
C VAL A 526 -4.55 -9.18 -27.71
N ILE A 527 -5.52 -10.07 -27.52
CA ILE A 527 -6.48 -10.02 -26.41
C ILE A 527 -6.59 -11.41 -25.81
N ASN A 528 -6.34 -11.53 -24.51
CA ASN A 528 -6.49 -12.77 -23.74
C ASN A 528 -7.79 -12.67 -22.92
N ASN A 529 -8.61 -13.73 -22.87
CA ASN A 529 -9.78 -13.83 -21.98
C ASN A 529 -9.62 -14.89 -20.86
N GLY A 530 -8.41 -15.42 -20.68
CA GLY A 530 -8.00 -16.46 -19.74
C GLY A 530 -8.21 -17.89 -20.25
N ASN A 531 -9.04 -18.05 -21.29
CA ASN A 531 -9.33 -19.34 -21.93
C ASN A 531 -8.89 -19.35 -23.41
N SER A 532 -8.96 -18.20 -24.06
CA SER A 532 -8.62 -18.03 -25.46
C SER A 532 -7.83 -16.74 -25.65
N VAL A 533 -6.93 -16.76 -26.62
CA VAL A 533 -6.16 -15.60 -27.07
C VAL A 533 -6.57 -15.30 -28.50
N TYR A 534 -6.93 -14.06 -28.77
CA TYR A 534 -7.34 -13.58 -30.09
C TYR A 534 -6.28 -12.61 -30.58
N CYS A 535 -5.88 -12.74 -31.85
CA CYS A 535 -5.16 -11.69 -32.55
C CYS A 535 -6.07 -11.10 -33.61
N LEU A 536 -6.42 -9.83 -33.45
CA LEU A 536 -7.18 -9.05 -34.42
C LEU A 536 -6.24 -8.14 -35.18
N ARG A 537 -6.60 -7.78 -36.41
CA ARG A 537 -5.93 -6.71 -37.15
C ARG A 537 -6.44 -5.36 -36.63
N LEU A 538 -5.54 -4.44 -36.27
CA LEU A 538 -5.88 -3.13 -35.68
C LEU A 538 -6.65 -2.23 -36.66
N SER A 539 -6.36 -2.34 -37.96
CA SER A 539 -6.94 -1.46 -38.98
C SER A 539 -8.45 -1.61 -39.16
N ASP A 540 -8.95 -2.86 -39.12
CA ASP A 540 -10.33 -3.26 -39.49
C ASP A 540 -11.01 -4.21 -38.48
N GLY A 541 -10.32 -4.64 -37.44
CA GLY A 541 -10.82 -5.60 -36.45
C GLY A 541 -10.85 -7.08 -36.91
N LYS A 542 -10.38 -7.40 -38.12
CA LYS A 542 -10.43 -8.77 -38.67
C LYS A 542 -9.65 -9.74 -37.80
N LEU A 543 -10.27 -10.85 -37.42
CA LEU A 543 -9.59 -11.97 -36.75
C LEU A 543 -8.49 -12.53 -37.66
N LEU A 544 -7.25 -12.51 -37.18
CA LEU A 544 -6.08 -13.11 -37.85
C LEU A 544 -5.89 -14.55 -37.39
N TRP A 545 -5.92 -14.78 -36.07
CA TRP A 545 -5.91 -16.11 -35.46
C TRP A 545 -6.56 -16.10 -34.09
N LYS A 546 -7.01 -17.28 -33.65
CA LYS A 546 -7.50 -17.56 -32.29
C LYS A 546 -6.78 -18.80 -31.76
N TYR A 547 -6.18 -18.69 -30.60
CA TYR A 547 -5.78 -19.83 -29.79
C TYR A 547 -6.88 -20.14 -28.76
N ASP A 548 -7.30 -21.40 -28.65
CA ASP A 548 -8.26 -21.87 -27.66
C ASP A 548 -7.64 -23.02 -26.85
N ASN A 549 -7.62 -22.90 -25.52
CA ASN A 549 -7.03 -23.91 -24.66
C ASN A 549 -7.90 -25.17 -24.50
N GLY A 550 -9.13 -25.17 -25.02
CA GLY A 550 -10.08 -26.29 -24.92
C GLY A 550 -10.69 -26.49 -23.52
N VAL A 551 -10.42 -25.62 -22.54
CA VAL A 551 -10.99 -25.73 -21.19
C VAL A 551 -12.50 -25.54 -21.20
N ASN A 552 -13.04 -24.75 -22.14
CA ASN A 552 -14.49 -24.55 -22.26
C ASN A 552 -15.25 -25.87 -22.52
N ALA A 553 -14.74 -26.73 -23.40
CA ALA A 553 -15.35 -28.03 -23.69
C ALA A 553 -15.32 -28.96 -22.47
N VAL A 554 -14.17 -29.05 -21.77
CA VAL A 554 -14.03 -29.82 -20.52
C VAL A 554 -14.98 -29.29 -19.42
N MET A 555 -15.24 -27.98 -19.41
CA MET A 555 -16.07 -27.32 -18.40
C MET A 555 -17.57 -27.42 -18.64
N GLN A 556 -18.03 -27.45 -19.90
CA GLN A 556 -19.46 -27.62 -20.20
C GLN A 556 -19.96 -28.97 -19.66
N GLY A 557 -19.20 -30.06 -19.82
CA GLY A 557 -19.57 -31.38 -19.29
C GLY A 557 -19.46 -31.54 -17.76
N SER A 558 -18.71 -30.68 -17.06
CA SER A 558 -18.44 -30.84 -15.62
C SER A 558 -19.15 -29.83 -14.71
N ARG A 559 -19.61 -28.69 -15.24
CA ARG A 559 -20.33 -27.65 -14.49
C ARG A 559 -21.64 -28.11 -13.86
N GLN A 560 -22.32 -29.10 -14.44
CA GLN A 560 -23.63 -29.54 -13.94
C GLN A 560 -23.56 -30.28 -12.61
N ASN A 561 -22.44 -30.95 -12.28
CA ASN A 561 -22.43 -31.98 -11.23
C ASN A 561 -21.57 -31.67 -9.98
N LEU A 562 -20.62 -30.73 -10.04
CA LEU A 562 -19.55 -30.65 -9.01
C LEU A 562 -19.44 -29.31 -8.25
N GLY A 563 -20.25 -28.30 -8.58
CA GLY A 563 -20.29 -27.02 -7.83
C GLY A 563 -18.97 -26.23 -7.79
N ILE A 564 -18.00 -26.56 -8.65
CA ILE A 564 -16.65 -26.00 -8.62
C ILE A 564 -16.69 -24.52 -9.02
N HIS A 565 -16.38 -23.64 -8.08
CA HIS A 565 -16.10 -22.24 -8.37
C HIS A 565 -14.78 -22.12 -9.14
N ARG A 566 -14.78 -21.37 -10.25
CA ARG A 566 -13.55 -20.98 -10.96
C ARG A 566 -12.74 -20.00 -10.10
N ASP A 567 -11.44 -20.21 -10.06
CA ASP A 567 -10.48 -19.23 -9.56
C ASP A 567 -10.51 -17.98 -10.44
N THR A 568 -10.17 -16.82 -9.89
CA THR A 568 -10.18 -15.56 -10.63
C THR A 568 -9.08 -15.58 -11.71
N LYS A 569 -9.45 -15.25 -12.94
CA LYS A 569 -8.53 -15.32 -14.10
C LYS A 569 -7.50 -14.18 -14.07
N PHE A 570 -6.26 -14.49 -14.46
CA PHE A 570 -5.20 -13.51 -14.77
C PHE A 570 -4.85 -13.54 -16.27
N PRO A 571 -5.76 -13.05 -17.14
CA PRO A 571 -5.64 -13.01 -18.60
C PRO A 571 -4.61 -11.97 -19.08
N HIS A 572 -3.41 -11.99 -18.51
CA HIS A 572 -2.32 -11.15 -19.00
C HIS A 572 -1.75 -11.73 -20.29
N ALA A 573 -1.34 -10.82 -21.17
CA ALA A 573 -0.59 -11.10 -22.38
C ALA A 573 0.59 -10.12 -22.43
N THR A 574 1.68 -10.53 -23.06
CA THR A 574 2.80 -9.69 -23.45
C THR A 574 3.25 -10.10 -24.85
N VAL A 575 3.26 -9.15 -25.77
CA VAL A 575 3.69 -9.36 -27.15
C VAL A 575 5.13 -8.88 -27.26
N VAL A 576 5.97 -9.70 -27.89
CA VAL A 576 7.41 -9.44 -28.08
C VAL A 576 7.68 -9.52 -29.58
N PRO A 577 7.63 -8.38 -30.29
CA PRO A 577 7.76 -8.31 -31.75
C PRO A 577 9.05 -8.97 -32.28
N GLU A 578 10.18 -8.73 -31.61
CA GLU A 578 11.53 -9.19 -31.95
C GLU A 578 11.68 -10.73 -31.85
N LYS A 579 10.98 -11.36 -30.91
CA LYS A 579 10.86 -12.83 -30.82
C LYS A 579 9.73 -13.38 -31.70
N ARG A 580 8.90 -12.52 -32.31
CA ARG A 580 7.61 -12.87 -32.93
C ARG A 580 6.75 -13.72 -32.00
N ALA A 581 6.73 -13.37 -30.72
CA ALA A 581 6.14 -14.19 -29.66
C ALA A 581 5.03 -13.46 -28.89
N VAL A 582 4.12 -14.23 -28.29
CA VAL A 582 3.10 -13.78 -27.37
C VAL A 582 3.12 -14.66 -26.13
N TYR A 583 3.54 -14.11 -25.01
CA TYR A 583 3.53 -14.79 -23.71
C TYR A 583 2.20 -14.51 -23.01
N VAL A 584 1.45 -15.56 -22.65
CA VAL A 584 0.16 -15.45 -21.97
C VAL A 584 0.10 -16.34 -20.73
N ILE A 585 -0.69 -15.93 -19.75
CA ILE A 585 -1.15 -16.83 -18.69
C ILE A 585 -2.58 -17.27 -19.02
N ILE A 586 -2.81 -18.57 -19.00
CA ILE A 586 -4.10 -19.21 -19.31
C ILE A 586 -4.32 -20.45 -18.43
N GLU A 587 -5.59 -20.88 -18.29
CA GLU A 587 -5.91 -22.20 -17.74
C GLU A 587 -5.33 -23.28 -18.69
N ASP A 588 -4.48 -24.21 -18.23
CA ASP A 588 -4.07 -25.36 -19.06
C ASP A 588 -5.09 -26.50 -18.92
N SER A 589 -5.63 -26.97 -20.04
CA SER A 589 -6.70 -27.98 -20.03
C SER A 589 -6.23 -29.37 -19.60
N ARG A 590 -4.92 -29.69 -19.69
CA ARG A 590 -4.35 -30.96 -19.25
C ARG A 590 -4.22 -30.96 -17.73
N SER A 591 -3.68 -29.88 -17.14
CA SER A 591 -3.69 -29.63 -15.69
C SER A 591 -5.11 -29.58 -15.13
N TYR A 592 -6.06 -28.98 -15.84
CA TYR A 592 -7.47 -29.00 -15.43
C TYR A 592 -8.06 -30.42 -15.46
N ARG A 593 -7.87 -31.19 -16.53
CA ARG A 593 -8.30 -32.61 -16.61
C ARG A 593 -7.66 -33.45 -15.50
N LYS A 594 -6.36 -33.27 -15.22
CA LYS A 594 -5.64 -33.95 -14.14
C LYS A 594 -6.27 -33.63 -12.77
N LYS A 595 -6.49 -32.34 -12.48
CA LYS A 595 -7.19 -31.87 -11.26
C LYS A 595 -8.59 -32.47 -11.14
N MET A 596 -9.36 -32.51 -12.22
CA MET A 596 -10.70 -33.12 -12.25
C MET A 596 -10.66 -34.63 -12.01
N ALA A 597 -9.73 -35.37 -12.64
CA ALA A 597 -9.56 -36.80 -12.40
C ALA A 597 -9.18 -37.09 -10.94
N THR A 598 -8.27 -36.30 -10.36
CA THR A 598 -7.90 -36.38 -8.93
C THR A 598 -9.09 -36.07 -8.01
N LEU A 599 -9.88 -35.03 -8.30
CA LEU A 599 -11.07 -34.69 -7.53
C LEU A 599 -12.17 -35.75 -7.62
N THR A 600 -12.40 -36.33 -8.80
CA THR A 600 -13.36 -37.44 -9.00
C THR A 600 -12.91 -38.73 -8.30
N LYS A 601 -11.59 -39.00 -8.26
CA LYS A 601 -11.06 -40.11 -7.46
C LYS A 601 -11.27 -39.84 -5.96
N TYR A 602 -10.97 -38.62 -5.50
CA TYR A 602 -11.12 -38.22 -4.09
C TYR A 602 -12.58 -38.23 -3.61
N SER A 603 -13.53 -37.75 -4.42
CA SER A 603 -14.96 -37.75 -4.09
C SER A 603 -15.53 -39.16 -3.96
N LYS A 604 -15.03 -40.13 -4.73
CA LYS A 604 -15.34 -41.56 -4.58
C LYS A 604 -14.70 -42.19 -3.34
N THR A 605 -13.48 -41.77 -2.95
CA THR A 605 -12.73 -42.36 -1.83
C THR A 605 -12.89 -41.62 -0.50
N ARG A 606 -14.07 -41.05 -0.23
CA ARG A 606 -14.35 -40.06 0.83
C ARG A 606 -14.40 -40.64 2.26
N LYS A 607 -13.44 -41.49 2.64
CA LYS A 607 -13.23 -41.93 4.04
C LYS A 607 -12.70 -40.74 4.86
N ARG A 608 -13.32 -40.47 6.02
CA ARG A 608 -12.90 -39.43 6.98
C ARG A 608 -11.39 -39.54 7.27
N GLY A 609 -10.70 -38.41 7.36
CA GLY A 609 -9.27 -38.33 7.74
C GLY A 609 -8.23 -38.41 6.63
N LYS A 610 -8.57 -38.71 5.36
CA LYS A 610 -7.58 -38.65 4.27
C LYS A 610 -7.22 -37.19 3.92
N LYS A 611 -5.92 -36.90 3.82
CA LYS A 611 -5.42 -35.59 3.36
C LYS A 611 -6.06 -35.21 2.03
N HIS A 612 -6.47 -33.95 1.89
CA HIS A 612 -6.87 -33.41 0.59
C HIS A 612 -5.75 -33.62 -0.43
N PRO A 613 -6.06 -33.95 -1.69
CA PRO A 613 -5.04 -34.06 -2.74
C PRO A 613 -4.30 -32.74 -2.88
N GLU A 614 -3.00 -32.82 -3.18
CA GLU A 614 -2.17 -31.66 -3.42
C GLU A 614 -2.82 -30.71 -4.43
N ARG A 615 -2.73 -29.41 -4.18
CA ARG A 615 -3.38 -28.41 -5.01
C ARG A 615 -2.62 -28.24 -6.33
N ILE A 616 -3.01 -29.02 -7.33
CA ILE A 616 -2.55 -28.87 -8.70
C ILE A 616 -2.93 -27.46 -9.20
N PRO A 617 -1.95 -26.59 -9.52
CA PRO A 617 -2.23 -25.30 -10.16
C PRO A 617 -2.82 -25.56 -11.55
N VAL A 618 -3.79 -24.74 -11.93
CA VAL A 618 -4.49 -24.88 -13.23
C VAL A 618 -3.98 -23.91 -14.30
N ASN A 619 -3.10 -22.99 -13.94
CA ASN A 619 -2.59 -21.95 -14.83
C ASN A 619 -1.19 -22.32 -15.35
N ALA A 620 -0.92 -22.05 -16.62
CA ALA A 620 0.40 -22.16 -17.22
C ALA A 620 0.76 -20.86 -17.95
N VAL A 621 2.06 -20.62 -18.11
CA VAL A 621 2.57 -19.63 -19.08
C VAL A 621 2.73 -20.35 -20.41
N VAL A 622 2.16 -19.78 -21.46
CA VAL A 622 2.23 -20.31 -22.82
C VAL A 622 2.82 -19.26 -23.75
N CYS A 623 3.82 -19.66 -24.53
CA CYS A 623 4.35 -18.88 -25.62
C CYS A 623 3.64 -19.28 -26.92
N LEU A 624 2.95 -18.32 -27.53
CA LEU A 624 2.35 -18.45 -28.85
C LEU A 624 3.20 -17.72 -29.90
N ASP A 625 3.22 -18.24 -31.11
CA ASP A 625 3.72 -17.54 -32.28
C ASP A 625 2.80 -16.36 -32.64
N LEU A 626 3.37 -15.16 -32.82
CA LEU A 626 2.62 -13.91 -33.05
C LEU A 626 1.87 -13.87 -34.39
N ASP A 627 2.31 -14.63 -35.39
CA ASP A 627 1.74 -14.60 -36.73
C ASP A 627 0.66 -15.67 -36.93
N THR A 628 0.79 -16.82 -36.25
CA THR A 628 -0.08 -17.99 -36.42
C THR A 628 -0.89 -18.40 -35.19
N GLY A 629 -0.55 -17.91 -34.00
CA GLY A 629 -1.17 -18.34 -32.74
C GLY A 629 -0.82 -19.78 -32.32
N LYS A 630 0.10 -20.46 -33.00
CA LYS A 630 0.57 -21.80 -32.64
C LYS A 630 1.39 -21.77 -31.36
N VAL A 631 1.24 -22.77 -30.50
CA VAL A 631 2.07 -22.93 -29.29
C VAL A 631 3.51 -23.24 -29.70
N ARG A 632 4.46 -22.49 -29.14
CA ARG A 632 5.89 -22.78 -29.18
C ARG A 632 6.33 -23.59 -27.97
N TRP A 633 5.89 -23.17 -26.78
CA TRP A 633 6.12 -23.89 -25.52
C TRP A 633 5.05 -23.57 -24.47
N SER A 634 4.95 -24.40 -23.42
CA SER A 634 4.07 -24.20 -22.26
C SER A 634 4.75 -24.68 -20.98
N THR A 635 4.63 -23.95 -19.87
CA THR A 635 5.11 -24.41 -18.55
C THR A 635 4.33 -25.61 -18.01
N ALA A 636 3.17 -25.95 -18.58
CA ALA A 636 2.51 -27.21 -18.28
C ALA A 636 3.36 -28.42 -18.71
N ASP A 637 4.16 -28.25 -19.77
CA ASP A 637 5.10 -29.26 -20.27
C ASP A 637 6.51 -29.15 -19.65
N GLY A 638 6.78 -28.03 -18.95
CA GLY A 638 8.09 -27.68 -18.36
C GLY A 638 8.55 -28.53 -17.17
N ASP A 639 9.52 -28.01 -16.43
CA ASP A 639 10.06 -28.61 -15.20
C ASP A 639 9.05 -28.65 -14.03
N ASP A 640 9.40 -29.35 -12.95
CA ASP A 640 8.51 -29.53 -11.81
C ASP A 640 8.29 -28.22 -11.01
N ASP A 641 9.22 -27.27 -11.05
CA ASP A 641 9.08 -25.96 -10.40
C ASP A 641 8.06 -25.07 -11.13
N SER A 642 8.16 -24.94 -12.45
CA SER A 642 7.21 -24.21 -13.28
C SER A 642 5.82 -24.84 -13.29
N ARG A 643 5.72 -26.17 -13.13
CA ARG A 643 4.45 -26.90 -12.92
C ARG A 643 3.83 -26.72 -11.53
N ARG A 644 4.61 -26.34 -10.51
CA ARG A 644 4.13 -26.11 -9.13
C ARG A 644 3.88 -24.63 -8.83
N ALA A 645 4.41 -23.72 -9.65
CA ALA A 645 4.25 -22.28 -9.50
C ALA A 645 2.80 -21.81 -9.68
N TRP A 646 2.32 -20.94 -8.77
CA TRP A 646 1.08 -20.20 -8.96
C TRP A 646 1.42 -18.80 -9.48
N PHE A 647 1.32 -18.60 -10.79
CA PHE A 647 1.58 -17.30 -11.43
C PHE A 647 0.62 -16.22 -10.89
N ARG A 648 1.18 -15.12 -10.36
CA ARG A 648 0.44 -14.03 -9.69
C ARG A 648 0.44 -12.72 -10.46
N SER A 649 1.51 -12.44 -11.21
CA SER A 649 1.57 -11.32 -12.15
C SER A 649 1.40 -11.75 -13.59
N GLY A 650 1.25 -10.78 -14.51
CA GLY A 650 1.49 -11.03 -15.92
C GLY A 650 2.96 -11.34 -16.24
N PRO A 651 3.24 -11.97 -17.40
CA PRO A 651 4.60 -12.16 -17.88
C PRO A 651 5.21 -10.80 -18.27
N ARG A 652 6.49 -10.58 -17.93
CA ARG A 652 7.28 -9.43 -18.39
C ARG A 652 8.50 -9.95 -19.15
N TYR A 653 8.55 -9.69 -20.46
CA TYR A 653 9.76 -9.96 -21.24
C TYR A 653 10.88 -8.99 -20.89
N ALA A 654 12.10 -9.50 -20.80
CA ALA A 654 13.30 -8.76 -20.46
C ALA A 654 14.55 -9.43 -21.03
N GLY A 655 15.12 -8.89 -22.11
CA GLY A 655 16.32 -9.44 -22.73
C GLY A 655 16.05 -10.80 -23.39
N ASP A 656 16.36 -11.89 -22.70
CA ASP A 656 16.14 -13.28 -23.12
C ASP A 656 15.36 -14.11 -22.08
N VAL A 657 14.76 -13.45 -21.07
CA VAL A 657 13.89 -14.07 -20.07
C VAL A 657 12.48 -13.48 -20.04
N VAL A 658 11.54 -14.26 -19.52
CA VAL A 658 10.20 -13.86 -19.14
C VAL A 658 10.08 -13.93 -17.62
N LEU A 659 9.96 -12.77 -17.00
CA LEU A 659 9.85 -12.58 -15.56
C LEU A 659 8.39 -12.63 -15.12
N LEU A 660 8.10 -13.42 -14.08
CA LEU A 660 6.78 -13.49 -13.45
C LEU A 660 6.93 -13.48 -11.93
N THR A 661 5.98 -12.87 -11.22
CA THR A 661 5.83 -13.16 -9.78
C THR A 661 4.97 -14.40 -9.60
N VAL A 662 5.41 -15.28 -8.71
CA VAL A 662 4.77 -16.56 -8.43
C VAL A 662 4.64 -16.72 -6.92
N SER A 663 3.64 -17.48 -6.47
CA SER A 663 3.67 -18.04 -5.12
C SER A 663 3.89 -19.54 -5.19
N THR A 664 4.70 -20.11 -4.30
CA THR A 664 4.63 -21.55 -4.04
C THR A 664 3.27 -21.86 -3.41
N GLY A 665 2.69 -23.02 -3.76
CA GLY A 665 1.49 -23.50 -3.08
C GLY A 665 1.79 -23.77 -1.60
N PHE A 666 0.79 -23.56 -0.73
CA PHE A 666 0.87 -23.90 0.69
C PHE A 666 1.44 -25.31 0.89
N SER A 667 2.60 -25.41 1.54
CA SER A 667 3.16 -26.69 1.95
C SER A 667 2.39 -27.24 3.15
N ILE A 668 1.27 -27.91 2.87
CA ILE A 668 0.46 -28.62 3.87
C ILE A 668 1.32 -29.63 4.66
N ILE A 669 2.43 -30.08 4.08
CA ILE A 669 3.34 -31.08 4.64
C ILE A 669 4.16 -30.52 5.81
N GLN A 670 4.50 -29.22 5.84
CA GLN A 670 5.40 -28.65 6.87
C GLN A 670 4.71 -27.94 8.07
N LYS A 671 3.37 -27.93 8.17
CA LYS A 671 2.61 -27.14 9.19
C LYS A 671 2.96 -25.63 9.22
N LYS A 672 3.64 -25.10 8.20
CA LYS A 672 4.11 -23.71 8.14
C LYS A 672 3.15 -22.89 7.27
N ASP A 673 2.48 -21.96 7.93
CA ASP A 673 1.33 -21.17 7.45
C ASP A 673 1.68 -19.98 6.54
N PHE A 674 2.71 -20.12 5.72
CA PHE A 674 3.29 -19.04 4.92
C PHE A 674 2.90 -19.16 3.45
N VAL A 675 2.74 -17.99 2.81
CA VAL A 675 2.70 -17.87 1.34
C VAL A 675 3.99 -17.16 0.92
N ASP A 676 4.91 -17.91 0.34
CA ASP A 676 6.14 -17.34 -0.20
C ASP A 676 5.84 -16.71 -1.56
N ILE A 677 6.22 -15.45 -1.69
CA ILE A 677 6.22 -14.70 -2.94
C ILE A 677 7.63 -14.79 -3.53
N SER A 678 7.74 -15.25 -4.76
CA SER A 678 9.01 -15.31 -5.50
C SER A 678 8.90 -14.58 -6.84
N MET A 679 10.01 -14.10 -7.37
CA MET A 679 10.14 -13.89 -8.82
C MET A 679 10.70 -15.16 -9.46
N LEU A 680 10.16 -15.50 -10.62
CA LEU A 680 10.58 -16.59 -11.48
C LEU A 680 11.02 -16.01 -12.83
N ALA A 681 12.20 -16.39 -13.30
CA ALA A 681 12.62 -16.14 -14.67
C ALA A 681 12.51 -17.42 -15.49
N LEU A 682 11.71 -17.37 -16.54
CA LEU A 682 11.67 -18.39 -17.58
C LEU A 682 12.58 -17.97 -18.72
N ASP A 683 13.30 -18.90 -19.32
CA ASP A 683 13.95 -18.71 -20.61
C ASP A 683 12.89 -18.38 -21.69
N ALA A 684 13.09 -17.29 -22.43
CA ALA A 684 12.06 -16.77 -23.33
C ALA A 684 11.79 -17.68 -24.54
N ASP A 685 12.76 -18.49 -24.96
CA ASP A 685 12.68 -19.33 -26.16
C ASP A 685 12.23 -20.77 -25.86
N THR A 686 12.47 -21.26 -24.63
CA THR A 686 12.17 -22.65 -24.21
C THR A 686 11.16 -22.78 -23.07
N GLY A 687 10.92 -21.71 -22.29
CA GLY A 687 10.02 -21.73 -21.13
C GLY A 687 10.56 -22.45 -19.88
N ARG A 688 11.83 -22.90 -19.89
CA ARG A 688 12.50 -23.53 -18.75
C ARG A 688 12.79 -22.51 -17.66
N VAL A 689 12.76 -22.90 -16.38
CA VAL A 689 13.19 -22.02 -15.29
C VAL A 689 14.70 -21.77 -15.39
N ARG A 690 15.12 -20.50 -15.43
CA ARG A 690 16.54 -20.11 -15.32
C ARG A 690 16.95 -19.88 -13.87
N TRP A 691 16.12 -19.14 -13.13
CA TRP A 691 16.31 -18.89 -11.72
C TRP A 691 14.99 -18.55 -11.03
N ARG A 692 15.00 -18.68 -9.71
CA ARG A 692 13.89 -18.31 -8.84
C ARG A 692 14.44 -17.60 -7.61
N LEU A 693 13.87 -16.44 -7.28
CA LEU A 693 14.26 -15.63 -6.14
C LEU A 693 13.08 -15.44 -5.18
N PRO A 694 13.14 -15.91 -3.92
CA PRO A 694 12.22 -15.48 -2.86
C PRO A 694 12.32 -13.97 -2.64
N LEU A 695 11.18 -13.28 -2.64
CA LEU A 695 11.09 -11.82 -2.45
C LEU A 695 10.60 -11.48 -1.04
N SER A 696 9.53 -12.14 -0.60
CA SER A 696 8.94 -11.96 0.72
C SER A 696 8.10 -13.20 1.08
N ALA A 697 7.80 -13.36 2.38
CA ALA A 697 6.89 -14.40 2.87
C ALA A 697 5.87 -13.76 3.81
N TRP A 698 4.58 -14.00 3.57
CA TRP A 698 3.53 -13.54 4.47
C TRP A 698 3.39 -14.49 5.66
N SER A 699 3.67 -14.00 6.86
CA SER A 699 3.47 -14.75 8.10
C SER A 699 2.02 -14.63 8.62
N GLY A 700 1.50 -15.69 9.24
CA GLY A 700 0.26 -15.65 10.03
C GLY A 700 -1.07 -15.88 9.30
N TRP A 701 -1.11 -15.83 7.96
CA TRP A 701 -2.38 -16.01 7.23
C TRP A 701 -2.98 -17.42 7.31
N GLY A 702 -2.15 -18.47 7.38
CA GLY A 702 -2.66 -19.83 7.55
C GLY A 702 -3.46 -20.00 8.85
N LYS A 703 -3.06 -19.38 9.97
CA LYS A 703 -3.85 -19.39 11.22
C LYS A 703 -5.23 -18.72 11.09
N ILE A 704 -5.33 -17.67 10.27
CA ILE A 704 -6.61 -16.99 9.98
C ILE A 704 -7.49 -17.85 9.05
N ILE A 705 -6.90 -18.67 8.19
CA ILE A 705 -7.62 -19.49 7.20
C ILE A 705 -7.96 -20.91 7.70
N LEU A 706 -7.15 -21.53 8.56
CA LEU A 706 -7.16 -22.99 8.81
C LEU A 706 -7.73 -23.42 10.18
N HIS A 707 -7.99 -22.50 11.10
CA HIS A 707 -8.39 -22.85 12.49
C HIS A 707 -9.86 -23.26 12.71
N ASP A 708 -10.57 -23.69 11.68
CA ASP A 708 -11.90 -24.32 11.82
C ASP A 708 -12.02 -25.56 10.91
N PRO A 709 -11.35 -26.68 11.26
CA PRO A 709 -11.46 -27.94 10.54
C PRO A 709 -12.81 -28.66 10.74
N GLU A 710 -13.65 -28.19 11.68
CA GLU A 710 -14.94 -28.81 12.03
C GLU A 710 -16.14 -28.17 11.33
N ALA A 711 -15.96 -27.02 10.65
CA ALA A 711 -16.96 -26.43 9.75
C ALA A 711 -17.21 -27.28 8.48
N GLU A 712 -17.82 -28.46 8.65
CA GLU A 712 -18.16 -29.43 7.60
C GLU A 712 -18.93 -28.74 6.44
N GLY A 713 -18.29 -28.66 5.26
CA GLY A 713 -18.92 -28.20 4.01
C GLY A 713 -18.59 -26.78 3.57
N GLY A 714 -17.95 -25.96 4.41
CA GLY A 714 -17.47 -24.65 4.01
C GLY A 714 -16.31 -24.74 3.01
N THR A 715 -16.56 -24.46 1.72
CA THR A 715 -15.45 -24.23 0.79
C THR A 715 -14.60 -23.07 1.33
N VAL A 716 -13.32 -23.34 1.62
CA VAL A 716 -12.37 -22.32 2.08
C VAL A 716 -12.20 -21.29 0.96
N ARG A 717 -13.05 -20.26 0.98
CA ARG A 717 -13.06 -19.20 -0.01
C ARG A 717 -11.73 -18.48 0.11
N GLN A 718 -10.97 -18.51 -0.98
CA GLN A 718 -9.73 -17.76 -1.09
C GLN A 718 -10.00 -16.32 -0.68
N CYS A 719 -9.30 -15.81 0.34
CA CYS A 719 -9.12 -14.38 0.42
C CYS A 719 -8.47 -13.96 -0.90
N PRO A 720 -9.00 -12.98 -1.65
CA PRO A 720 -8.33 -12.49 -2.84
C PRO A 720 -6.94 -12.05 -2.41
N ALA A 721 -5.95 -12.79 -2.89
CA ALA A 721 -4.59 -12.61 -2.42
C ALA A 721 -4.14 -11.19 -2.74
N VAL A 722 -3.33 -10.62 -1.87
CA VAL A 722 -2.58 -9.42 -2.18
C VAL A 722 -1.51 -9.83 -3.20
N LEU A 723 -1.84 -9.68 -4.49
CA LEU A 723 -1.04 -10.20 -5.60
C LEU A 723 0.10 -9.23 -5.91
N PRO A 724 1.37 -9.67 -5.96
CA PRO A 724 2.44 -8.85 -6.50
C PRO A 724 2.14 -8.52 -7.96
N PRO A 725 2.23 -7.25 -8.40
CA PRO A 725 2.03 -6.88 -9.79
C PRO A 725 3.16 -7.40 -10.68
N THR A 726 3.02 -7.14 -11.98
CA THR A 726 4.08 -7.41 -12.96
C THR A 726 5.36 -6.64 -12.62
N ALA A 727 6.50 -7.31 -12.75
CA ALA A 727 7.81 -6.68 -12.61
C ALA A 727 8.04 -5.63 -13.70
N THR A 728 8.81 -4.58 -13.40
CA THR A 728 9.18 -3.56 -14.37
C THR A 728 10.70 -3.49 -14.52
N THR A 729 11.15 -3.35 -15.76
CA THR A 729 12.56 -3.48 -16.16
C THR A 729 13.26 -2.13 -16.27
N ILE A 730 14.48 -2.04 -15.74
CA ILE A 730 15.40 -0.89 -15.76
C ILE A 730 16.77 -1.40 -16.21
N GLY A 731 17.09 -1.29 -17.50
CA GLY A 731 18.29 -1.92 -18.07
C GLY A 731 18.32 -3.43 -17.79
N ARG A 732 19.41 -3.92 -17.17
CA ARG A 732 19.57 -5.32 -16.73
C ARG A 732 18.97 -5.61 -15.33
N SER A 733 18.06 -4.77 -14.84
CA SER A 733 17.42 -4.95 -13.53
C SER A 733 15.90 -5.00 -13.63
N ALA A 734 15.27 -5.80 -12.79
CA ALA A 734 13.83 -5.87 -12.63
C ALA A 734 13.44 -5.43 -11.22
N VAL A 735 12.50 -4.49 -11.15
CA VAL A 735 11.94 -3.98 -9.90
C VAL A 735 10.58 -4.61 -9.68
N VAL A 736 10.39 -5.20 -8.51
CA VAL A 736 9.19 -5.94 -8.11
C VAL A 736 8.65 -5.34 -6.83
N LEU A 737 7.38 -4.95 -6.87
CA LEU A 737 6.62 -4.62 -5.68
C LEU A 737 6.05 -5.91 -5.09
N THR A 738 6.31 -6.20 -3.81
CA THR A 738 5.82 -7.45 -3.20
C THR A 738 4.40 -7.34 -2.67
N ASN A 739 3.94 -6.12 -2.40
CA ASN A 739 2.78 -5.82 -1.56
C ASN A 739 2.85 -6.46 -0.16
N ALA A 740 4.08 -6.57 0.37
CA ALA A 740 4.42 -6.99 1.71
C ALA A 740 5.54 -6.06 2.24
N GLY A 741 5.23 -4.76 2.28
CA GLY A 741 6.11 -3.70 2.78
C GLY A 741 7.41 -3.49 2.03
N THR A 742 7.63 -4.16 0.88
CA THR A 742 8.94 -4.25 0.22
C THR A 742 8.89 -4.03 -1.28
N LEU A 743 9.84 -3.22 -1.76
CA LEU A 743 10.19 -3.02 -3.15
C LEU A 743 11.58 -3.65 -3.37
N VAL A 744 11.68 -4.62 -4.26
CA VAL A 744 12.91 -5.38 -4.50
C VAL A 744 13.43 -5.12 -5.90
N CYS A 745 14.71 -4.78 -6.02
CA CYS A 745 15.41 -4.71 -7.31
C CYS A 745 16.31 -5.93 -7.48
N VAL A 746 16.24 -6.54 -8.65
CA VAL A 746 16.83 -7.85 -8.95
C VAL A 746 17.57 -7.77 -10.28
N ASP A 747 18.74 -8.37 -10.35
CA ASP A 747 19.49 -8.57 -11.58
C ASP A 747 18.80 -9.63 -12.47
N ILE A 748 18.54 -9.27 -13.73
CA ILE A 748 17.71 -10.08 -14.64
C ILE A 748 18.41 -11.38 -15.05
N ASP A 749 19.74 -11.34 -15.16
CA ASP A 749 20.53 -12.47 -15.64
C ASP A 749 20.73 -13.53 -14.54
N SER A 750 21.13 -13.06 -13.36
CA SER A 750 21.54 -13.92 -12.24
C SER A 750 20.46 -14.15 -11.18
N GLY A 751 19.34 -13.41 -11.22
CA GLY A 751 18.32 -13.43 -10.17
C GLY A 751 18.79 -12.86 -8.83
N ARG A 752 19.96 -12.22 -8.77
CA ARG A 752 20.53 -11.67 -7.53
C ARG A 752 19.83 -10.37 -7.13
N ARG A 753 19.53 -10.20 -5.84
CA ARG A 753 19.02 -8.94 -5.28
C ARG A 753 20.11 -7.86 -5.41
N ARG A 754 19.76 -6.71 -5.99
CA ARG A 754 20.62 -5.51 -6.03
C ARG A 754 20.36 -4.57 -4.86
N TRP A 755 19.09 -4.42 -4.47
CA TRP A 755 18.66 -3.73 -3.26
C TRP A 755 17.25 -4.16 -2.86
N ILE A 756 16.91 -3.96 -1.58
CA ILE A 756 15.55 -4.02 -1.05
C ILE A 756 15.29 -2.68 -0.39
N ALA A 757 14.15 -2.07 -0.69
CA ALA A 757 13.66 -0.88 0.00
C ALA A 757 12.32 -1.19 0.66
N GLN A 758 12.11 -0.71 1.87
CA GLN A 758 10.82 -0.82 2.56
C GLN A 758 9.89 0.33 2.17
N TYR A 759 8.60 0.18 2.45
CA TYR A 759 7.63 1.28 2.46
C TYR A 759 6.69 1.15 3.67
N PRO A 760 6.02 2.25 4.09
CA PRO A 760 4.98 2.19 5.11
C PRO A 760 3.84 1.25 4.69
N GLU A 761 3.80 0.06 5.28
CA GLU A 761 2.62 -0.79 5.26
C GLU A 761 1.46 -0.14 6.01
N PHE A 762 0.25 -0.45 5.57
CA PHE A 762 -0.98 -0.11 6.26
C PHE A 762 -1.19 -1.10 7.41
N THR A 763 -0.69 -0.75 8.60
CA THR A 763 -0.73 -1.59 9.82
C THR A 763 -2.11 -2.19 10.12
N LYS A 764 -3.19 -1.48 9.77
CA LYS A 764 -4.57 -1.96 9.98
C LYS A 764 -5.04 -3.01 8.96
N ILE A 765 -4.33 -3.33 7.86
CA ILE A 765 -4.78 -4.38 6.92
C ILE A 765 -4.84 -5.76 7.58
N LEU A 766 -3.91 -6.06 8.50
CA LEU A 766 -3.93 -7.27 9.30
C LEU A 766 -5.09 -7.28 10.32
N ALA A 767 -5.41 -6.13 10.91
CA ALA A 767 -6.55 -5.96 11.84
C ALA A 767 -7.91 -6.00 11.12
N ILE A 768 -7.97 -5.54 9.87
CA ILE A 768 -9.15 -5.60 8.99
C ILE A 768 -9.36 -7.03 8.52
N ALA A 769 -8.30 -7.75 8.12
CA ALA A 769 -8.37 -9.16 7.73
C ALA A 769 -8.89 -10.05 8.87
N SER A 770 -8.53 -9.77 10.14
CA SER A 770 -9.08 -10.49 11.29
C SER A 770 -10.55 -10.13 11.58
N HIS A 771 -10.94 -8.85 11.49
CA HIS A 771 -12.34 -8.43 11.64
C HIS A 771 -13.27 -8.99 10.56
N TYR A 772 -12.83 -9.01 9.30
CA TYR A 772 -13.63 -9.56 8.18
C TYR A 772 -13.97 -11.04 8.34
N ARG A 773 -13.22 -11.80 9.16
CA ARG A 773 -13.49 -13.22 9.45
C ARG A 773 -14.91 -13.46 10.00
N MET A 774 -15.46 -12.51 10.76
CA MET A 774 -16.82 -12.63 11.30
C MET A 774 -17.92 -12.32 10.27
N GLN A 775 -17.73 -11.32 9.42
CA GLN A 775 -18.76 -10.88 8.47
C GLN A 775 -18.74 -11.60 7.12
N ALA A 776 -17.58 -12.14 6.70
CA ALA A 776 -17.44 -12.88 5.45
C ALA A 776 -18.30 -14.16 5.40
N ARG A 777 -18.69 -14.72 6.57
CA ARG A 777 -19.69 -15.80 6.68
C ARG A 777 -21.06 -15.39 6.11
N ASN A 778 -21.45 -14.12 6.24
CA ASN A 778 -22.81 -13.66 5.90
C ASN A 778 -22.90 -12.74 4.66
N GLN A 779 -21.89 -11.91 4.36
CA GLN A 779 -21.98 -10.91 3.26
C GLN A 779 -21.23 -11.28 1.96
N GLY A 780 -20.52 -12.41 1.93
CA GLY A 780 -20.41 -13.19 0.71
C GLY A 780 -19.68 -12.62 -0.51
N ARG A 781 -18.72 -11.69 -0.38
CA ARG A 781 -17.57 -11.48 -1.30
C ARG A 781 -16.64 -10.38 -0.76
N PHE A 782 -15.32 -10.62 -0.73
CA PHE A 782 -14.34 -9.52 -0.75
C PHE A 782 -14.43 -8.79 -2.10
N PRO A 783 -14.08 -7.48 -2.20
CA PRO A 783 -13.81 -6.85 -3.48
C PRO A 783 -12.72 -7.65 -4.21
N LYS A 784 -13.02 -8.12 -5.43
CA LYS A 784 -12.29 -9.24 -6.04
C LYS A 784 -11.10 -8.82 -6.91
N HIS A 785 -10.95 -7.53 -7.20
CA HIS A 785 -10.12 -7.07 -8.31
C HIS A 785 -9.41 -5.73 -8.02
N GLU A 786 -8.91 -5.52 -6.81
CA GLU A 786 -7.97 -4.42 -6.54
C GLU A 786 -6.62 -4.75 -7.21
N ILE A 787 -6.53 -4.43 -8.49
CA ILE A 787 -5.36 -4.71 -9.34
C ILE A 787 -4.20 -3.83 -8.86
N ASN A 788 -3.23 -4.48 -8.22
CA ASN A 788 -1.93 -3.87 -8.00
C ASN A 788 -1.32 -3.38 -9.31
N LEU A 789 -0.90 -2.12 -9.32
CA LEU A 789 -0.19 -1.57 -10.47
C LEU A 789 1.29 -1.96 -10.40
N PRO A 790 1.90 -2.33 -11.55
CA PRO A 790 3.34 -2.53 -11.63
C PRO A 790 4.07 -1.22 -11.27
N PRO A 791 5.29 -1.29 -10.71
CA PRO A 791 6.14 -0.11 -10.62
C PRO A 791 6.25 0.55 -11.98
N VAL A 792 6.07 1.86 -12.09
CA VAL A 792 6.33 2.58 -13.35
C VAL A 792 7.68 3.23 -13.24
N VAL A 793 8.52 3.06 -14.25
CA VAL A 793 9.86 3.64 -14.28
C VAL A 793 9.87 4.71 -15.35
N CYS A 794 10.21 5.93 -14.96
CA CYS A 794 10.45 7.04 -15.87
C CYS A 794 11.75 7.73 -15.45
N ARG A 795 12.71 7.81 -16.39
CA ARG A 795 14.05 8.35 -16.16
C ARG A 795 14.75 7.59 -15.01
N ASP A 796 15.25 8.33 -14.02
CA ASP A 796 15.92 7.87 -12.79
C ASP A 796 14.94 7.48 -11.67
N ARG A 797 13.61 7.54 -11.91
CA ARG A 797 12.58 7.40 -10.88
C ARG A 797 11.69 6.17 -11.06
N ILE A 798 11.35 5.56 -9.94
CA ILE A 798 10.48 4.39 -9.80
C ILE A 798 9.27 4.79 -8.98
N TYR A 799 8.10 4.73 -9.59
CA TYR A 799 6.82 5.11 -9.00
C TYR A 799 6.02 3.87 -8.60
N ILE A 800 5.53 3.82 -7.36
CA ILE A 800 4.75 2.70 -6.83
C ILE A 800 3.48 3.17 -6.10
N MET A 801 2.45 2.32 -6.14
CA MET A 801 1.20 2.52 -5.40
C MET A 801 0.76 1.18 -4.77
N PRO A 802 1.40 0.74 -3.67
CA PRO A 802 1.17 -0.58 -3.10
C PRO A 802 -0.28 -0.77 -2.65
N PHE A 803 -0.79 -2.01 -2.71
CA PHE A 803 -2.12 -2.30 -2.18
C PHE A 803 -2.17 -2.20 -0.65
N ASP A 804 -1.08 -2.62 -0.01
CA ASP A 804 -0.82 -2.58 1.42
C ASP A 804 -0.31 -1.22 1.90
N SER A 805 -0.56 -0.11 1.20
CA SER A 805 -0.14 1.23 1.65
C SER A 805 -1.18 2.31 1.32
N ASP A 806 -1.27 3.33 2.20
CA ASP A 806 -2.04 4.57 1.96
C ASP A 806 -1.36 5.52 0.95
N TYR A 807 -0.07 5.28 0.66
CA TYR A 807 0.80 6.19 -0.05
C TYR A 807 1.03 5.79 -1.51
N PHE A 808 1.07 6.79 -2.39
CA PHE A 808 1.82 6.74 -3.63
C PHE A 808 3.23 7.26 -3.38
N MET A 809 4.24 6.58 -3.91
CA MET A 809 5.64 6.81 -3.56
C MET A 809 6.52 6.84 -4.80
N ALA A 810 7.54 7.69 -4.76
CA ALA A 810 8.63 7.71 -5.72
C ALA A 810 9.95 7.32 -5.06
N TYR A 811 10.74 6.53 -5.77
CA TYR A 811 12.08 6.08 -5.42
C TYR A 811 13.04 6.45 -6.55
N ASP A 812 14.33 6.52 -6.28
CA ASP A 812 15.35 6.49 -7.33
C ASP A 812 15.78 5.05 -7.66
N THR A 813 16.62 4.89 -8.68
CA THR A 813 17.15 3.59 -9.11
C THR A 813 18.06 2.89 -8.08
N SER A 814 18.46 3.54 -6.97
CA SER A 814 19.19 2.88 -5.88
C SER A 814 18.28 2.33 -4.77
N GLY A 815 16.96 2.56 -4.88
CA GLY A 815 15.98 2.14 -3.87
C GLY A 815 15.81 3.14 -2.74
N ARG A 816 16.37 4.36 -2.85
CA ARG A 816 16.09 5.43 -1.89
C ARG A 816 14.75 6.08 -2.22
N MET A 817 13.86 6.18 -1.22
CA MET A 817 12.59 6.89 -1.35
C MET A 817 12.87 8.39 -1.52
N LEU A 818 12.38 8.97 -2.61
CA LEU A 818 12.49 10.41 -2.92
C LEU A 818 11.39 11.21 -2.25
N TRP A 819 10.14 10.74 -2.36
CA TRP A 819 8.96 11.39 -1.79
C TRP A 819 7.77 10.42 -1.71
N ARG A 820 6.74 10.82 -0.97
CA ARG A 820 5.45 10.12 -0.88
C ARG A 820 4.29 11.12 -0.77
N VAL A 821 3.15 10.78 -1.34
CA VAL A 821 1.88 11.52 -1.22
C VAL A 821 0.75 10.56 -0.87
N ARG A 822 -0.29 11.02 -0.18
CA ARG A 822 -1.43 10.16 0.18
C ARG A 822 -2.33 9.89 -1.04
N ALA A 823 -2.45 8.63 -1.42
CA ALA A 823 -3.22 8.21 -2.60
C ALA A 823 -4.51 7.47 -2.24
N ALA A 824 -4.51 6.75 -1.11
CA ALA A 824 -5.70 6.14 -0.52
C ALA A 824 -6.06 6.82 0.81
N LEU A 825 -7.37 6.84 1.09
CA LEU A 825 -7.92 7.22 2.39
C LEU A 825 -8.80 6.06 2.84
N LEU A 826 -8.39 5.34 3.88
CA LEU A 826 -9.18 4.23 4.37
C LEU A 826 -10.37 4.72 5.19
N LEU A 827 -11.54 4.81 4.55
CA LEU A 827 -12.80 5.12 5.20
C LEU A 827 -13.43 3.86 5.80
N VAL A 828 -13.18 3.59 7.08
CA VAL A 828 -13.94 2.58 7.83
C VAL A 828 -15.32 3.16 8.14
N ASP A 829 -16.38 2.66 7.48
CA ASP A 829 -17.76 2.97 7.88
C ASP A 829 -18.14 2.09 9.08
N GLU A 830 -17.66 2.47 10.26
CA GLU A 830 -17.90 1.75 11.52
C GLU A 830 -19.40 1.56 11.80
N ARG A 831 -20.25 2.52 11.37
CA ARG A 831 -21.71 2.50 11.60
C ARG A 831 -22.42 1.36 10.89
N ARG A 832 -21.81 0.76 9.86
CA ARG A 832 -22.38 -0.36 9.08
C ARG A 832 -21.69 -1.69 9.35
N GLY A 833 -20.65 -1.70 10.17
CA GLY A 833 -19.77 -2.85 10.39
C GLY A 833 -18.89 -3.24 9.20
N SER A 834 -19.21 -2.80 7.98
CA SER A 834 -18.49 -3.12 6.75
C SER A 834 -17.34 -2.13 6.52
N ALA A 835 -16.10 -2.56 6.79
CA ALA A 835 -14.89 -1.77 6.56
C ALA A 835 -14.49 -1.70 5.07
N GLU A 836 -15.31 -1.03 4.24
CA GLU A 836 -15.07 -0.92 2.79
C GLU A 836 -13.81 -0.08 2.49
N ILE A 837 -12.72 -0.77 2.11
CA ILE A 837 -11.49 -0.15 1.62
C ILE A 837 -11.82 0.65 0.35
N ARG A 838 -11.86 1.98 0.45
CA ARG A 838 -12.18 2.89 -0.66
C ARG A 838 -11.01 3.77 -1.05
N ARG A 839 -10.10 3.24 -1.87
CA ARG A 839 -9.03 4.02 -2.51
C ARG A 839 -9.60 5.25 -3.22
N ASN A 840 -8.92 6.40 -3.08
CA ASN A 840 -9.30 7.62 -3.81
C ASN A 840 -8.72 7.58 -5.23
N SER A 841 -7.53 7.00 -5.39
CA SER A 841 -6.95 6.67 -6.68
C SER A 841 -6.79 5.15 -6.80
N GLU A 842 -7.41 4.59 -7.83
CA GLU A 842 -7.34 3.16 -8.16
C GLU A 842 -6.17 2.89 -9.11
N GLN A 843 -5.74 3.91 -9.87
CA GLN A 843 -4.66 3.81 -10.84
C GLN A 843 -3.74 5.02 -10.87
N PHE A 844 -2.61 4.88 -11.58
CA PHE A 844 -1.80 5.99 -12.02
C PHE A 844 -1.15 5.70 -13.39
N CYS A 845 -0.76 6.77 -14.08
CA CYS A 845 0.17 6.72 -15.22
C CYS A 845 1.21 7.85 -15.09
N VAL A 846 2.30 7.77 -15.85
CA VAL A 846 3.41 8.72 -15.80
C VAL A 846 3.78 9.13 -17.22
N ASP A 847 3.99 10.43 -17.47
CA ASP A 847 4.45 10.93 -18.77
C ASP A 847 5.98 10.82 -18.96
N THR A 848 6.47 11.25 -20.11
CA THR A 848 7.90 11.30 -20.46
C THR A 848 8.70 12.37 -19.70
N GLN A 849 8.01 13.28 -19.01
CA GLN A 849 8.60 14.29 -18.13
C GLN A 849 8.73 13.80 -16.67
N GLY A 850 8.00 12.75 -16.31
CA GLY A 850 7.88 12.22 -14.94
C GLY A 850 6.64 12.75 -14.20
N THR A 851 5.75 13.48 -14.87
CA THR A 851 4.46 13.92 -14.31
C THR A 851 3.59 12.69 -14.07
N VAL A 852 3.12 12.54 -12.84
CA VAL A 852 2.28 11.42 -12.40
C VAL A 852 0.82 11.86 -12.42
N TYR A 853 -0.05 11.09 -13.08
CA TYR A 853 -1.50 11.29 -13.04
C TYR A 853 -2.14 10.16 -12.24
N LEU A 854 -2.58 10.44 -11.01
CA LEU A 854 -3.38 9.54 -10.19
C LEU A 854 -4.85 9.62 -10.62
N VAL A 855 -5.52 8.46 -10.70
CA VAL A 855 -6.85 8.32 -11.30
C VAL A 855 -7.73 7.42 -10.43
N GLY A 856 -8.94 7.88 -10.08
CA GLY A 856 -9.93 7.10 -9.34
C GLY A 856 -11.22 7.90 -9.14
N LYS A 857 -11.60 8.17 -7.89
CA LYS A 857 -12.75 9.04 -7.56
C LYS A 857 -12.57 10.46 -8.10
N ASP A 858 -11.32 10.93 -8.11
CA ASP A 858 -10.85 12.15 -8.74
C ASP A 858 -9.66 11.85 -9.66
N VAL A 859 -9.20 12.87 -10.39
CA VAL A 859 -7.96 12.84 -11.15
C VAL A 859 -7.02 13.91 -10.59
N ARG A 860 -5.76 13.55 -10.31
CA ARG A 860 -4.74 14.44 -9.74
C ARG A 860 -3.44 14.32 -10.51
N ALA A 861 -2.84 15.43 -10.90
CA ALA A 861 -1.50 15.46 -11.47
C ALA A 861 -0.48 15.90 -10.42
N TYR A 862 0.65 15.21 -10.34
CA TYR A 862 1.80 15.55 -9.51
C TYR A 862 3.04 15.70 -10.39
N SER A 863 3.90 16.66 -10.07
CA SER A 863 5.21 16.82 -10.69
C SER A 863 6.10 15.60 -10.42
N PRO A 864 7.23 15.45 -11.14
CA PRO A 864 8.21 14.40 -10.84
C PRO A 864 8.69 14.38 -9.38
N ASP A 865 8.66 15.53 -8.70
CA ASP A 865 9.08 15.77 -7.31
C ASP A 865 7.92 15.70 -6.29
N GLY A 866 6.73 15.27 -6.69
CA GLY A 866 5.61 15.01 -5.78
C GLY A 866 4.77 16.24 -5.42
N VAL A 867 5.00 17.37 -6.09
CA VAL A 867 4.18 18.59 -5.92
C VAL A 867 2.88 18.44 -6.70
N LEU A 868 1.72 18.64 -6.08
CA LEU A 868 0.44 18.66 -6.79
C LEU A 868 0.44 19.79 -7.82
N LEU A 869 0.11 19.48 -9.07
CA LEU A 869 -0.02 20.43 -10.18
C LEU A 869 -1.48 20.85 -10.39
N TRP A 870 -2.40 19.89 -10.38
CA TRP A 870 -3.83 20.14 -10.49
C TRP A 870 -4.66 18.97 -9.98
N ARG A 871 -5.95 19.24 -9.72
CA ARG A 871 -6.95 18.25 -9.30
C ARG A 871 -8.28 18.50 -10.01
N ASN A 872 -8.86 17.46 -10.59
CA ASN A 872 -10.19 17.47 -11.20
C ASN A 872 -11.10 16.50 -10.43
N THR A 873 -12.15 17.03 -9.80
CA THR A 873 -13.16 16.28 -9.05
C THR A 873 -14.43 15.97 -9.84
N ASP A 874 -14.57 16.53 -11.04
CA ASP A 874 -15.73 16.35 -11.92
C ASP A 874 -15.66 15.04 -12.72
N VAL A 875 -14.46 14.44 -12.77
CA VAL A 875 -14.16 13.20 -13.47
C VAL A 875 -13.85 12.09 -12.46
N SER A 876 -14.81 11.18 -12.32
CA SER A 876 -14.65 9.92 -11.60
C SER A 876 -14.44 8.78 -12.60
N ALA A 877 -13.31 8.09 -12.47
CA ALA A 877 -12.91 7.03 -13.36
C ALA A 877 -13.71 5.74 -13.14
N ALA A 878 -13.99 5.04 -14.25
CA ALA A 878 -14.69 3.76 -14.31
C ALA A 878 -13.79 2.64 -14.86
N GLY A 879 -12.47 2.77 -14.70
CA GLY A 879 -11.50 1.83 -15.23
C GLY A 879 -10.21 2.52 -15.68
N SER A 880 -9.51 1.89 -16.60
CA SER A 880 -8.11 2.24 -16.90
C SER A 880 -7.99 3.48 -17.78
N ALA A 881 -7.42 4.54 -17.23
CA ALA A 881 -7.07 5.74 -17.98
C ALA A 881 -5.79 5.54 -18.81
N VAL A 882 -5.68 6.29 -19.89
CA VAL A 882 -4.53 6.24 -20.80
C VAL A 882 -4.03 7.62 -21.11
N LEU A 883 -2.71 7.77 -21.02
CA LEU A 883 -1.99 8.96 -21.40
C LEU A 883 -1.84 9.06 -22.93
N GLY A 884 -2.27 10.17 -23.52
CA GLY A 884 -1.90 10.60 -24.87
C GLY A 884 -0.88 11.74 -24.82
N GLU A 885 -0.63 12.38 -25.96
CA GLU A 885 0.37 13.46 -26.07
C GLU A 885 -0.05 14.73 -25.31
N ASP A 886 -1.28 15.22 -25.55
CA ASP A 886 -1.83 16.42 -24.89
C ASP A 886 -2.94 16.12 -23.86
N TYR A 887 -3.46 14.88 -23.85
CA TYR A 887 -4.66 14.52 -23.08
C TYR A 887 -4.52 13.22 -22.29
N LEU A 888 -5.07 13.20 -21.08
CA LEU A 888 -5.38 11.97 -20.34
C LEU A 888 -6.80 11.52 -20.70
N ALA A 889 -6.93 10.37 -21.35
CA ALA A 889 -8.21 9.74 -21.65
C ALA A 889 -8.67 8.90 -20.45
N VAL A 890 -9.72 9.37 -19.76
CA VAL A 890 -10.28 8.72 -18.57
C VAL A 890 -11.64 8.10 -18.92
N PRO A 891 -11.83 6.78 -18.78
CA PRO A 891 -13.16 6.19 -18.90
C PRO A 891 -13.97 6.55 -17.67
N THR A 892 -15.23 6.92 -17.83
CA THR A 892 -16.15 7.36 -16.77
C THR A 892 -17.49 6.66 -16.89
N THR A 893 -18.23 6.58 -15.79
CA THR A 893 -19.67 6.30 -15.88
C THR A 893 -20.36 7.52 -16.46
N GLY A 894 -21.13 7.33 -17.54
CA GLY A 894 -21.96 8.38 -18.12
C GLY A 894 -23.13 8.76 -17.21
N LYS A 895 -24.02 9.63 -17.69
CA LYS A 895 -25.17 10.13 -16.90
C LYS A 895 -26.13 9.03 -16.43
N THR A 896 -26.17 7.91 -17.14
CA THR A 896 -26.92 6.71 -16.75
C THR A 896 -25.96 5.55 -16.46
N PRO A 897 -26.34 4.54 -15.65
CA PRO A 897 -25.56 3.31 -15.47
C PRO A 897 -25.31 2.51 -16.77
N GLN A 898 -26.00 2.84 -17.87
CA GLN A 898 -25.94 2.15 -19.16
C GLN A 898 -25.13 2.91 -20.22
N SER A 899 -24.87 4.20 -19.99
CA SER A 899 -23.93 5.01 -20.77
C SER A 899 -22.55 4.95 -20.14
N GLY A 900 -21.52 4.59 -20.90
CA GLY A 900 -20.14 4.95 -20.58
C GLY A 900 -19.79 6.30 -21.22
N ALA A 901 -18.74 6.97 -20.75
CA ALA A 901 -18.16 8.09 -21.49
C ALA A 901 -16.64 8.10 -21.34
N VAL A 902 -15.92 8.50 -22.39
CA VAL A 902 -14.49 8.83 -22.27
C VAL A 902 -14.36 10.35 -22.15
N VAL A 903 -13.71 10.81 -21.09
CA VAL A 903 -13.36 12.21 -20.89
C VAL A 903 -11.89 12.39 -21.24
N LEU A 904 -11.59 13.35 -22.10
CA LEU A 904 -10.24 13.80 -22.39
C LEU A 904 -9.93 15.00 -21.48
N LEU A 905 -9.00 14.82 -20.55
CA LEU A 905 -8.49 15.88 -19.69
C LEU A 905 -7.20 16.45 -20.27
N ASP A 906 -7.12 17.77 -20.40
CA ASP A 906 -5.89 18.47 -20.78
C ASP A 906 -4.78 18.23 -19.73
N LEU A 907 -3.60 17.77 -20.16
CA LEU A 907 -2.54 17.36 -19.23
C LEU A 907 -1.93 18.49 -18.39
N LYS A 908 -2.04 19.74 -18.85
CA LYS A 908 -1.45 20.92 -18.20
C LYS A 908 -2.38 21.53 -17.15
N THR A 909 -3.67 21.55 -17.42
CA THR A 909 -4.70 22.24 -16.60
C THR A 909 -5.65 21.29 -15.87
N GLY A 910 -5.68 20.01 -16.24
CA GLY A 910 -6.63 19.03 -15.73
C GLY A 910 -8.07 19.26 -16.15
N ARG A 911 -8.35 20.24 -17.02
CA ARG A 911 -9.71 20.59 -17.44
C ARG A 911 -10.21 19.58 -18.48
N THR A 912 -11.52 19.34 -18.47
CA THR A 912 -12.21 18.56 -19.50
C THR A 912 -12.11 19.29 -20.84
N ALA A 913 -11.23 18.84 -21.72
CA ALA A 913 -11.09 19.34 -23.08
C ALA A 913 -12.19 18.77 -23.99
N LYS A 914 -12.57 17.51 -23.78
CA LYS A 914 -13.62 16.84 -24.57
C LYS A 914 -14.28 15.71 -23.80
N ARG A 915 -15.55 15.44 -24.10
CA ARG A 915 -16.31 14.30 -23.55
C ARG A 915 -17.00 13.54 -24.67
N HIS A 916 -16.72 12.25 -24.75
CA HIS A 916 -17.26 11.32 -25.73
C HIS A 916 -18.21 10.33 -25.04
N GLU A 917 -19.52 10.58 -25.14
CA GLU A 917 -20.55 9.64 -24.65
C GLU A 917 -20.61 8.38 -25.54
N LEU A 918 -20.80 7.22 -24.92
CA LEU A 918 -20.78 5.91 -25.57
C LEU A 918 -22.18 5.30 -25.58
N ASP A 919 -22.89 5.49 -26.70
CA ASP A 919 -24.14 4.80 -27.00
C ASP A 919 -23.85 3.36 -27.48
N LEU A 920 -23.48 2.50 -26.51
CA LEU A 920 -23.22 1.08 -26.74
C LEU A 920 -24.42 0.34 -27.38
N PRO A 921 -25.69 0.57 -26.99
CA PRO A 921 -26.84 0.00 -27.69
C PRO A 921 -26.87 0.34 -29.19
N LYS A 922 -26.57 1.58 -29.58
CA LYS A 922 -26.48 1.99 -31.00
C LYS A 922 -25.28 1.37 -31.71
N LEU A 923 -24.11 1.34 -31.08
CA LEU A 923 -22.89 0.75 -31.65
C LEU A 923 -23.00 -0.78 -31.85
N LEU A 924 -23.66 -1.47 -30.93
CA LEU A 924 -23.84 -2.92 -30.97
C LEU A 924 -25.10 -3.37 -31.74
N LEU A 925 -25.99 -2.45 -32.12
CA LEU A 925 -27.23 -2.77 -32.83
C LEU A 925 -27.05 -3.67 -34.08
N PRO A 926 -26.01 -3.51 -34.92
CA PRO A 926 -25.77 -4.44 -36.04
C PRO A 926 -25.44 -5.87 -35.57
N ARG A 927 -24.63 -6.02 -34.50
CA ARG A 927 -24.33 -7.32 -33.90
C ARG A 927 -25.56 -7.94 -33.26
N PHE A 928 -26.37 -7.15 -32.54
CA PHE A 928 -27.63 -7.62 -31.95
C PHE A 928 -28.65 -8.06 -33.00
N LYS A 929 -28.74 -7.38 -34.16
CA LYS A 929 -29.54 -7.84 -35.31
C LYS A 929 -29.06 -9.20 -35.83
N ALA A 930 -27.75 -9.37 -36.03
CA ALA A 930 -27.18 -10.63 -36.50
C ALA A 930 -27.39 -11.78 -35.50
N LEU A 931 -27.15 -11.53 -34.21
CA LEU A 931 -27.38 -12.51 -33.13
C LEU A 931 -28.87 -12.86 -32.99
N ALA A 932 -29.78 -11.90 -33.13
CA ALA A 932 -31.22 -12.17 -33.10
C ALA A 932 -31.64 -13.14 -34.22
N SER A 933 -31.14 -12.91 -35.45
CA SER A 933 -31.40 -13.81 -36.58
C SER A 933 -30.78 -15.20 -36.38
N GLN A 934 -29.59 -15.30 -35.77
CA GLN A 934 -28.95 -16.58 -35.46
C GLN A 934 -29.67 -17.34 -34.33
N ALA A 935 -30.06 -16.65 -33.26
CA ALA A 935 -30.82 -17.19 -32.13
C ALA A 935 -32.24 -17.67 -32.49
N LEU A 936 -32.77 -17.20 -33.63
CA LEU A 936 -34.05 -17.62 -34.21
C LEU A 936 -33.88 -18.55 -35.43
N SER A 937 -32.67 -19.02 -35.72
CA SER A 937 -32.42 -19.95 -36.83
C SER A 937 -32.70 -21.41 -36.43
N ASN A 938 -32.99 -22.26 -37.42
CA ASN A 938 -33.21 -23.69 -37.21
C ASN A 938 -31.91 -24.46 -36.89
N ASP A 939 -30.74 -23.82 -37.06
CA ASP A 939 -29.45 -24.37 -36.67
C ASP A 939 -29.31 -24.26 -35.14
N LYS A 940 -29.52 -25.41 -34.47
CA LYS A 940 -29.58 -25.50 -33.01
C LYS A 940 -28.31 -24.99 -32.33
N ASP A 941 -27.14 -25.25 -32.89
CA ASP A 941 -25.86 -24.88 -32.27
C ASP A 941 -25.60 -23.39 -32.45
N LYS A 942 -25.83 -22.83 -33.66
CA LYS A 942 -25.79 -21.37 -33.87
C LYS A 942 -26.82 -20.64 -33.03
N ALA A 943 -28.01 -21.21 -32.85
CA ALA A 943 -29.06 -20.62 -32.04
C ALA A 943 -28.71 -20.59 -30.54
N ILE A 944 -28.10 -21.66 -30.02
CA ILE A 944 -27.60 -21.73 -28.65
C ILE A 944 -26.47 -20.71 -28.45
N ASP A 945 -25.44 -20.70 -29.29
CA ASP A 945 -24.29 -19.79 -29.16
C ASP A 945 -24.73 -18.32 -29.23
N ALA A 946 -25.61 -17.97 -30.17
CA ALA A 946 -26.13 -16.61 -30.29
C ALA A 946 -27.03 -16.20 -29.12
N PHE A 947 -27.83 -17.14 -28.57
CA PHE A 947 -28.60 -16.89 -27.35
C PHE A 947 -27.68 -16.66 -26.14
N ASP A 948 -26.64 -17.49 -25.97
CA ASP A 948 -25.67 -17.38 -24.90
C ASP A 948 -24.89 -16.05 -24.97
N GLU A 949 -24.58 -15.57 -26.16
CA GLU A 949 -23.97 -14.25 -26.38
C GLU A 949 -24.95 -13.10 -26.03
N LEU A 950 -26.22 -13.18 -26.45
CA LEU A 950 -27.25 -12.19 -26.07
C LEU A 950 -27.48 -12.15 -24.55
N VAL A 951 -27.46 -13.30 -23.86
CA VAL A 951 -27.55 -13.37 -22.39
C VAL A 951 -26.34 -12.73 -21.70
N ARG A 952 -25.13 -12.83 -22.26
CA ARG A 952 -23.94 -12.13 -21.74
C ARG A 952 -24.05 -10.62 -21.88
N PHE A 953 -24.69 -10.14 -22.95
CA PHE A 953 -24.95 -8.71 -23.17
C PHE A 953 -26.10 -8.14 -22.34
N GLY A 954 -27.00 -8.96 -21.78
CA GLY A 954 -28.01 -8.56 -20.81
C GLY A 954 -28.90 -7.38 -21.26
N ALA A 955 -29.09 -6.39 -20.38
CA ALA A 955 -29.97 -5.24 -20.60
C ALA A 955 -29.71 -4.45 -21.92
N PRO A 956 -28.46 -4.14 -22.32
CA PRO A 956 -28.15 -3.60 -23.65
C PRO A 956 -28.73 -4.41 -24.83
N ALA A 957 -28.59 -5.73 -24.82
CA ALA A 957 -29.17 -6.59 -25.86
C ALA A 957 -30.70 -6.54 -25.82
N VAL A 958 -31.31 -6.61 -24.64
CA VAL A 958 -32.77 -6.50 -24.45
C VAL A 958 -33.31 -5.18 -25.01
N ALA A 959 -32.66 -4.05 -24.73
CA ALA A 959 -33.08 -2.74 -25.25
C ALA A 959 -33.00 -2.67 -26.79
N ALA A 960 -31.93 -3.21 -27.38
CA ALA A 960 -31.78 -3.29 -28.82
C ALA A 960 -32.79 -4.27 -29.47
N LEU A 961 -33.02 -5.44 -28.88
CA LEU A 961 -34.00 -6.41 -29.33
C LEU A 961 -35.42 -5.84 -29.33
N ARG A 962 -35.81 -5.09 -28.28
CA ARG A 962 -37.10 -4.37 -28.26
C ARG A 962 -37.23 -3.39 -29.42
N LYS A 963 -36.16 -2.63 -29.72
CA LYS A 963 -36.14 -1.71 -30.88
C LYS A 963 -36.20 -2.45 -32.22
N ILE A 964 -35.64 -3.66 -32.32
CA ILE A 964 -35.74 -4.52 -33.50
C ILE A 964 -37.17 -5.08 -33.63
N ALA A 965 -37.80 -5.51 -32.54
CA ALA A 965 -39.16 -6.04 -32.51
C ALA A 965 -40.22 -4.98 -32.88
N GLY A 966 -40.09 -3.77 -32.33
CA GLY A 966 -40.98 -2.64 -32.66
C GLY A 966 -40.88 -2.12 -34.10
N ALA A 967 -39.84 -2.54 -34.85
CA ALA A 967 -39.64 -2.19 -36.26
C ALA A 967 -39.97 -3.36 -37.23
N ARG A 968 -40.65 -4.41 -36.75
CA ARG A 968 -41.09 -5.56 -37.56
C ARG A 968 -42.60 -5.48 -37.80
N GLU A 969 -43.01 -5.53 -39.06
CA GLU A 969 -44.42 -5.57 -39.48
C GLU A 969 -45.05 -6.95 -39.24
N SER A 970 -44.27 -8.04 -39.31
CA SER A 970 -44.75 -9.40 -39.07
C SER A 970 -44.96 -9.68 -37.57
N GLU A 971 -46.22 -9.84 -37.17
CA GLU A 971 -46.62 -10.19 -35.80
C GLU A 971 -46.00 -11.53 -35.33
N THR A 972 -45.80 -12.51 -36.22
CA THR A 972 -45.10 -13.76 -35.89
C THR A 972 -43.61 -13.53 -35.57
N ALA A 973 -42.93 -12.73 -36.38
CA ALA A 973 -41.52 -12.38 -36.13
C ALA A 973 -41.35 -11.57 -34.84
N LYS A 974 -42.32 -10.70 -34.54
CA LYS A 974 -42.40 -9.95 -33.29
C LYS A 974 -42.60 -10.86 -32.08
N LYS A 975 -43.56 -11.79 -32.12
CA LYS A 975 -43.76 -12.83 -31.08
C LYS A 975 -42.50 -13.67 -30.82
N HIS A 976 -41.76 -14.05 -31.86
CA HIS A 976 -40.49 -14.77 -31.71
C HIS A 976 -39.39 -13.90 -31.05
N LEU A 977 -39.30 -12.62 -31.41
CA LEU A 977 -38.40 -11.67 -30.75
C LEU A 977 -38.79 -11.40 -29.30
N ASP A 978 -40.09 -11.25 -29.00
CA ASP A 978 -40.58 -11.06 -27.63
C ASP A 978 -40.33 -12.29 -26.76
N TYR A 979 -40.46 -13.51 -27.30
CA TYR A 979 -40.03 -14.73 -26.62
C TYR A 979 -38.53 -14.70 -26.32
N LEU A 980 -37.70 -14.33 -27.30
CA LEU A 980 -36.24 -14.20 -27.14
C LEU A 980 -35.88 -13.14 -26.08
N ILE A 981 -36.50 -11.96 -26.13
CA ILE A 981 -36.35 -10.87 -25.14
C ILE A 981 -36.70 -11.37 -23.74
N ASN A 982 -37.87 -11.99 -23.57
CA ASN A 982 -38.33 -12.51 -22.29
C ASN A 982 -37.46 -13.67 -21.78
N ARG A 983 -36.78 -14.41 -22.67
CA ARG A 983 -35.84 -15.47 -22.29
C ARG A 983 -34.48 -14.89 -21.88
N VAL A 984 -33.96 -13.88 -22.60
CA VAL A 984 -32.75 -13.13 -22.23
C VAL A 984 -32.96 -12.40 -20.90
N GLU A 985 -34.07 -11.67 -20.73
CA GLU A 985 -34.40 -11.01 -19.46
C GLU A 985 -34.56 -12.01 -18.30
N ARG A 986 -35.25 -13.14 -18.51
CA ARG A 986 -35.37 -14.17 -17.45
C ARG A 986 -34.03 -14.82 -17.12
N MET A 987 -33.13 -14.99 -18.08
CA MET A 987 -31.79 -15.49 -17.81
C MET A 987 -30.92 -14.44 -17.10
N ASP A 988 -31.00 -13.16 -17.45
CA ASP A 988 -30.30 -12.08 -16.73
C ASP A 988 -30.83 -11.95 -15.28
N LYS A 989 -32.16 -11.95 -15.10
CA LYS A 989 -32.85 -11.94 -13.80
C LYS A 989 -32.66 -13.25 -13.01
N GLY A 990 -32.49 -14.39 -13.66
CA GLY A 990 -32.29 -15.71 -13.04
C GLY A 990 -30.84 -15.98 -12.64
N LEU A 991 -29.88 -15.59 -13.49
CA LEU A 991 -28.48 -15.43 -13.14
C LEU A 991 -28.33 -14.45 -11.99
N SER A 992 -29.17 -13.41 -11.93
CA SER A 992 -29.19 -12.50 -10.79
C SER A 992 -29.30 -13.29 -9.48
N TRP A 993 -30.29 -14.13 -9.22
CA TRP A 993 -30.45 -14.75 -7.89
C TRP A 993 -29.28 -15.64 -7.44
N ARG A 994 -28.53 -16.27 -8.37
CA ARG A 994 -27.33 -17.06 -8.04
C ARG A 994 -26.01 -16.29 -8.11
N GLU A 995 -25.97 -15.10 -8.72
CA GLU A 995 -24.78 -14.27 -8.84
C GLU A 995 -24.85 -12.91 -8.08
N LEU A 996 -26.02 -12.57 -7.49
CA LEU A 996 -26.48 -11.23 -7.08
C LEU A 996 -25.66 -10.46 -6.04
N HIS A 997 -24.62 -11.07 -5.47
CA HIS A 997 -23.74 -10.35 -4.56
C HIS A 997 -22.66 -9.58 -5.33
N GLY A 998 -23.08 -8.46 -5.95
CA GLY A 998 -22.28 -7.23 -5.90
C GLY A 998 -21.67 -6.63 -7.16
N ASN A 999 -21.94 -7.08 -8.41
CA ASN A 999 -21.06 -6.65 -9.52
C ASN A 999 -21.65 -6.56 -10.97
N ARG A 1000 -22.92 -6.18 -11.18
CA ARG A 1000 -23.58 -6.20 -12.53
C ARG A 1000 -24.03 -4.87 -13.17
N HIS A 1001 -23.74 -3.69 -12.59
CA HIS A 1001 -24.21 -2.40 -13.16
C HIS A 1001 -23.11 -1.36 -13.40
N ARG A 1002 -21.85 -1.80 -13.59
CA ARG A 1002 -20.72 -0.89 -13.83
C ARG A 1002 -19.81 -1.40 -14.93
N TRP A 1003 -19.59 -0.52 -15.90
CA TRP A 1003 -18.72 -0.73 -17.06
C TRP A 1003 -17.26 -0.70 -16.61
N GLY A 1004 -16.70 -1.88 -16.31
CA GLY A 1004 -15.25 -2.03 -16.24
C GLY A 1004 -14.66 -1.81 -17.63
N ALA A 1005 -14.17 -0.59 -17.87
CA ALA A 1005 -13.72 -0.11 -19.16
C ALA A 1005 -12.19 -0.01 -19.18
N ASN A 1006 -11.53 -0.82 -20.01
CA ASN A 1006 -10.10 -0.68 -20.25
C ASN A 1006 -9.86 0.12 -21.53
N LEU A 1007 -9.23 1.28 -21.41
CA LEU A 1007 -8.70 1.99 -22.56
C LEU A 1007 -7.28 1.50 -22.91
N ALA A 1008 -6.94 1.60 -24.19
CA ALA A 1008 -5.57 1.56 -24.70
C ALA A 1008 -5.47 2.57 -25.87
N LEU A 1009 -4.39 3.36 -25.94
CA LEU A 1009 -4.17 4.31 -27.02
C LEU A 1009 -3.09 3.76 -27.97
N VAL A 1010 -3.35 3.79 -29.27
CA VAL A 1010 -2.44 3.26 -30.29
C VAL A 1010 -2.50 4.11 -31.55
N LYS A 1011 -1.40 4.77 -31.91
CA LYS A 1011 -1.28 5.53 -33.18
C LYS A 1011 -2.48 6.46 -33.44
N GLY A 1012 -2.87 7.27 -32.46
CA GLY A 1012 -4.05 8.15 -32.57
C GLY A 1012 -5.40 7.42 -32.64
N ARG A 1013 -5.48 6.17 -32.19
CA ARG A 1013 -6.74 5.43 -32.00
C ARG A 1013 -6.90 5.02 -30.56
N LEU A 1014 -8.04 5.38 -29.97
CA LEU A 1014 -8.42 4.91 -28.64
C LEU A 1014 -9.17 3.59 -28.80
N LEU A 1015 -8.66 2.51 -28.23
CA LEU A 1015 -9.33 1.23 -28.08
C LEU A 1015 -9.99 1.18 -26.71
N LEU A 1016 -11.28 0.87 -26.65
CA LEU A 1016 -12.00 0.56 -25.43
C LEU A 1016 -12.39 -0.92 -25.44
N THR A 1017 -11.87 -1.68 -24.48
CA THR A 1017 -12.33 -3.04 -24.20
C THR A 1017 -13.32 -3.01 -23.03
N THR A 1018 -14.54 -3.50 -23.25
CA THR A 1018 -15.55 -3.65 -22.18
C THR A 1018 -15.45 -5.02 -21.50
N ARG A 1019 -16.08 -5.15 -20.33
CA ARG A 1019 -16.22 -6.40 -19.56
C ARG A 1019 -16.78 -7.57 -20.38
N GLU A 1020 -17.62 -7.27 -21.37
CA GLU A 1020 -18.28 -8.23 -22.27
C GLU A 1020 -17.37 -8.68 -23.42
N GLY A 1021 -16.15 -8.13 -23.53
CA GLY A 1021 -15.19 -8.42 -24.60
C GLY A 1021 -15.40 -7.61 -25.88
N VAL A 1022 -16.26 -6.59 -25.86
CA VAL A 1022 -16.41 -5.66 -26.98
C VAL A 1022 -15.17 -4.78 -27.08
N ILE A 1023 -14.60 -4.67 -28.28
CA ILE A 1023 -13.56 -3.69 -28.58
C ILE A 1023 -14.14 -2.61 -29.48
N LEU A 1024 -14.18 -1.37 -28.98
CA LEU A 1024 -14.51 -0.19 -29.78
C LEU A 1024 -13.23 0.56 -30.11
N ALA A 1025 -13.05 0.92 -31.39
CA ALA A 1025 -11.93 1.75 -31.84
C ALA A 1025 -12.43 3.14 -32.25
N PHE A 1026 -11.96 4.19 -31.58
CA PHE A 1026 -12.22 5.58 -31.91
C PHE A 1026 -10.99 6.17 -32.60
N LYS A 1027 -11.17 6.94 -33.68
CA LYS A 1027 -10.15 7.91 -34.10
C LYS A 1027 -10.09 9.03 -33.05
N THR A 1028 -8.89 9.41 -32.58
CA THR A 1028 -8.74 10.64 -31.80
C THR A 1028 -8.79 11.83 -32.73
N ALA A 1029 -9.54 12.87 -32.39
CA ALA A 1029 -9.86 14.00 -33.29
C ALA A 1029 -8.66 14.90 -33.67
N THR A 1030 -7.45 14.54 -33.26
CA THR A 1030 -6.19 15.08 -33.77
C THR A 1030 -5.78 14.48 -35.13
N ASN A 1031 -6.50 13.47 -35.67
CA ASN A 1031 -6.44 12.99 -37.08
C ASN A 1031 -7.72 12.24 -37.55
#